data_AF-A0A151EIJ8-F1
#
_entry.id   AF-A0A151EIJ8-F1
#
_cell.length_a   1.000
_cell.length_b   1.000
_cell.length_c   1.000
_cell.angle_alpha   90.00
_cell.angle_beta   90.00
_cell.angle_gamma   90.00
#
_symmetry.space_group_name_H-M   'P 1'
#
loop_
_entity.id
_entity.type
_entity.pdbx_description
1 polymer ?
#
loop_
_entity_poly.entity_id
_entity_poly.type
_entity_poly.pdbx_seq_one_letter_code
_entity_poly.pdbx_strand_id
1 'polypeptide(L)'
;MKGRKPTLLVLAILLSSSIPAAFSTHDTFSVDYTFEPALDSCGEFLVKDTHIQEIPGEPLVPYKAATILVPQDAVVEDVKVKCETPIVQQGIDILWGQPPCTFSDTPVRVGKNEEIYNSLEWYPHEIYNVVSVESFRGFKILNVILYPVQYQPKSQTVKCYPRMTVTVKVGKGLKNKLYRGLAGDKTDVAGMVDNPEMVSTYENGPTPLQTEQYIIITNNALESTFQRLADYKACFINGAGVYTVSWITAAYTGVDDAEKVRNFIKDMYQNHGTRYVLLGGDIAVVPYRGFYVATGGYTDYDMLADMYFAHLDGTFNDDGDSNWAEPEDGVDLYAEVAVGRAPVENTTEAQNFFDKVFTYEACWKPKRVLLHQSRVQSGNIPDSRCLAWTCDDWVPSDYYCDYLFEEDGINTKTRWTNAWAANPVAVMHIGHGSATSYNLSYEIGGTITWHTSDVSSLTNMFWPWHTTVACHTGEIEYNDCLAEVYVTDDCGAIACIHNNNYGWYSTLDACKYSGEFCEMEFKACWSDGYEKFGELLNQARSYLVSSAQSNSTYRWCFYERNLVGDPEIPSLSPRFWDCFVTILNPQHGETVFGIVDITADGCTDTMEFYIDGVLEYTDTTPPFVYRWDTTTYSDGSHTIFVEQYVCGLPRNDRVTVTVDNTVPHVTITNPQEGQPVSRTILITTDTHDIDTVEFYIDDKLKHTDTTPPFEYKWNTRSSKDGTHAITVKGYASGIFIDNDSVTVTVKNKQKSIALLSFLVFLLPVGIYRRR
;
A
#
# COMPACT_ATOMS: atom_id res chain seq x y z
N MET A 1 -28.43 -18.04 15.20
CA MET A 1 -29.70 -17.54 14.60
C MET A 1 -30.14 -16.29 15.33
N LYS A 2 -29.87 -15.09 14.79
CA LYS A 2 -30.42 -13.82 15.27
C LYS A 2 -31.20 -13.18 14.12
N GLY A 3 -32.38 -12.64 14.40
CA GLY A 3 -33.26 -12.08 13.38
C GLY A 3 -32.76 -10.75 12.86
N ARG A 4 -32.66 -10.61 11.53
CA ARG A 4 -32.38 -9.33 10.86
C ARG A 4 -33.48 -8.31 11.21
N LYS A 5 -33.10 -7.11 11.62
CA LYS A 5 -33.80 -5.88 11.21
C LYS A 5 -33.00 -5.30 10.03
N PRO A 6 -33.64 -4.92 8.91
CA PRO A 6 -32.96 -4.16 7.88
C PRO A 6 -32.85 -2.72 8.36
N THR A 7 -31.68 -2.31 8.83
CA THR A 7 -31.38 -0.89 9.05
C THR A 7 -31.22 -0.24 7.69
N LEU A 8 -32.32 0.27 7.14
CA LEU A 8 -32.28 1.04 5.91
C LEU A 8 -31.62 2.38 6.25
N LEU A 9 -30.33 2.53 5.95
CA LEU A 9 -29.60 3.79 6.13
C LEU A 9 -30.13 4.79 5.10
N VAL A 10 -31.24 5.47 5.45
CA VAL A 10 -31.72 6.62 4.69
C VAL A 10 -30.80 7.78 5.04
N LEU A 11 -29.79 7.98 4.20
CA LEU A 11 -28.91 9.14 4.23
C LEU A 11 -29.74 10.38 3.84
N ALA A 12 -30.47 10.92 4.81
CA ALA A 12 -31.36 12.07 4.64
C ALA A 12 -30.57 13.38 4.62
N ILE A 13 -29.68 13.52 3.63
CA ILE A 13 -29.02 14.80 3.31
C ILE A 13 -30.09 15.74 2.72
N LEU A 14 -30.87 16.37 3.60
CA LEU A 14 -31.71 17.52 3.28
C LEU A 14 -30.85 18.78 3.30
N LEU A 15 -29.85 18.82 2.41
CA LEU A 15 -29.18 20.06 2.01
C LEU A 15 -30.19 20.94 1.27
N SER A 16 -30.92 21.77 2.02
CA SER A 16 -31.68 22.88 1.45
C SER A 16 -30.72 23.97 1.00
N SER A 17 -30.09 23.75 -0.17
CA SER A 17 -29.14 24.65 -0.80
C SER A 17 -29.82 25.92 -1.32
N SER A 18 -30.12 26.84 -0.42
CA SER A 18 -30.34 28.24 -0.78
C SER A 18 -29.00 28.85 -1.19
N ILE A 19 -28.68 28.80 -2.49
CA ILE A 19 -27.50 29.44 -3.08
C ILE A 19 -27.46 30.92 -2.63
N PRO A 20 -26.44 31.36 -1.87
CA PRO A 20 -26.23 32.78 -1.60
C PRO A 20 -25.77 33.44 -2.90
N ALA A 21 -26.70 34.12 -3.57
CA ALA A 21 -26.38 34.88 -4.77
C ALA A 21 -25.41 36.02 -4.42
N ALA A 22 -24.16 35.89 -4.89
CA ALA A 22 -23.09 36.89 -4.82
C ALA A 22 -22.72 37.39 -3.40
N PHE A 23 -21.63 36.86 -2.85
CA PHE A 23 -20.94 37.34 -1.64
C PHE A 23 -20.33 38.76 -1.73
N SER A 24 -20.80 39.61 -2.65
CA SER A 24 -20.22 40.93 -2.95
C SER A 24 -20.68 42.07 -2.03
N THR A 25 -21.46 41.80 -0.98
CA THR A 25 -22.08 42.87 -0.14
C THR A 25 -22.30 42.56 1.35
N HIS A 26 -22.04 41.34 1.85
CA HIS A 26 -22.39 40.96 3.22
C HIS A 26 -21.20 40.37 3.99
N ASP A 27 -20.78 41.08 5.03
CA ASP A 27 -19.73 40.70 6.00
C ASP A 27 -20.13 39.51 6.90
N THR A 28 -21.05 38.63 6.48
CA THR A 28 -21.66 37.61 7.34
C THR A 28 -22.23 36.43 6.54
N PHE A 29 -22.04 35.21 7.06
CA PHE A 29 -22.67 33.98 6.56
C PHE A 29 -23.15 33.10 7.72
N SER A 30 -23.89 32.01 7.42
CA SER A 30 -24.40 31.08 8.43
C SER A 30 -24.30 29.62 7.99
N VAL A 31 -24.20 28.71 8.97
CA VAL A 31 -24.21 27.24 8.81
C VAL A 31 -25.24 26.67 9.80
N ASP A 32 -26.08 25.74 9.35
CA ASP A 32 -27.16 25.14 10.14
C ASP A 32 -26.80 23.71 10.58
N TYR A 33 -26.96 23.43 11.89
CA TYR A 33 -26.76 22.12 12.49
C TYR A 33 -28.06 21.58 13.04
N THR A 34 -28.34 20.29 12.85
CA THR A 34 -29.55 19.61 13.34
C THR A 34 -29.20 18.45 14.25
N PHE A 35 -29.99 18.26 15.32
CA PHE A 35 -29.70 17.31 16.38
C PHE A 35 -30.89 16.39 16.64
N GLU A 36 -30.66 15.08 16.50
CA GLU A 36 -31.66 14.05 16.81
C GLU A 36 -31.40 13.46 18.21
N PRO A 37 -32.25 13.77 19.22
CA PRO A 37 -32.19 13.08 20.50
C PRO A 37 -32.65 11.62 20.33
N ALA A 38 -31.89 10.71 20.91
CA ALA A 38 -32.11 9.28 20.94
C ALA A 38 -32.08 8.76 22.38
N LEU A 39 -32.63 7.57 22.57
CA LEU A 39 -32.35 6.73 23.72
C LEU A 39 -31.55 5.53 23.23
N ASP A 40 -30.48 5.18 23.93
CA ASP A 40 -29.68 4.00 23.63
C ASP A 40 -30.42 2.69 24.05
N SER A 41 -29.75 1.54 23.93
CA SER A 41 -30.31 0.26 24.39
C SER A 41 -30.50 0.12 25.90
N CYS A 42 -29.80 0.93 26.70
CA CYS A 42 -29.89 0.98 28.16
C CYS A 42 -30.91 2.01 28.68
N GLY A 43 -31.38 2.92 27.81
CA GLY A 43 -32.31 4.00 28.14
C GLY A 43 -31.64 5.32 28.51
N GLU A 44 -30.34 5.46 28.23
CA GLU A 44 -29.56 6.68 28.41
C GLU A 44 -29.85 7.68 27.29
N PHE A 45 -29.78 8.98 27.61
CA PHE A 45 -30.07 10.06 26.68
C PHE A 45 -28.83 10.39 25.85
N LEU A 46 -28.93 10.20 24.52
CA LEU A 46 -27.84 10.46 23.58
C LEU A 46 -28.32 11.41 22.48
N VAL A 47 -27.40 12.14 21.86
CA VAL A 47 -27.66 12.89 20.61
C VAL A 47 -26.74 12.30 19.55
N LYS A 48 -27.30 11.96 18.38
CA LYS A 48 -26.47 11.40 17.29
C LYS A 48 -25.40 12.40 16.84
N ASP A 49 -24.30 11.87 16.32
CA ASP A 49 -23.19 12.64 15.73
C ASP A 49 -22.57 13.67 16.68
N THR A 50 -22.60 13.38 17.99
CA THR A 50 -21.98 14.19 19.06
C THR A 50 -20.96 13.36 19.85
N HIS A 51 -19.99 14.06 20.44
CA HIS A 51 -19.01 13.53 21.38
C HIS A 51 -19.39 13.92 22.81
N ILE A 52 -18.87 13.25 23.82
CA ILE A 52 -19.13 13.60 25.23
C ILE A 52 -17.91 14.31 25.82
N GLN A 53 -18.09 15.52 26.34
CA GLN A 53 -17.01 16.19 27.08
C GLN A 53 -16.96 15.62 28.50
N GLU A 54 -15.76 15.20 28.95
CA GLU A 54 -15.56 14.64 30.26
C GLU A 54 -14.68 15.57 31.11
N ILE A 55 -15.35 16.31 32.00
CA ILE A 55 -14.70 17.16 32.99
C ILE A 55 -14.94 16.52 34.37
N PRO A 56 -13.90 16.28 35.20
CA PRO A 56 -14.03 15.55 36.46
C PRO A 56 -15.07 16.16 37.41
N GLY A 57 -16.13 15.40 37.71
CA GLY A 57 -17.22 15.81 38.60
C GLY A 57 -18.36 16.56 37.93
N GLU A 58 -18.22 17.00 36.68
CA GLU A 58 -19.25 17.78 35.96
C GLU A 58 -20.12 16.87 35.06
N PRO A 59 -21.36 17.25 34.72
CA PRO A 59 -22.25 16.42 33.92
C PRO A 59 -21.70 16.07 32.53
N LEU A 60 -21.85 14.81 32.13
CA LEU A 60 -21.49 14.29 30.82
C LEU A 60 -22.50 14.75 29.75
N VAL A 61 -22.31 15.97 29.26
CA VAL A 61 -23.14 16.57 28.21
C VAL A 61 -22.53 16.32 26.82
N PRO A 62 -23.36 15.99 25.82
CA PRO A 62 -22.89 15.85 24.44
C PRO A 62 -22.63 17.21 23.78
N TYR A 63 -21.62 17.25 22.90
CA TYR A 63 -21.23 18.39 22.10
C TYR A 63 -20.95 18.00 20.64
N LYS A 64 -21.06 18.96 19.72
CA LYS A 64 -20.71 18.80 18.31
C LYS A 64 -19.52 19.70 17.98
N ALA A 65 -18.43 19.13 17.49
CA ALA A 65 -17.42 19.90 16.78
C ALA A 65 -17.97 20.32 15.40
N ALA A 66 -17.88 21.61 15.10
CA ALA A 66 -18.29 22.25 13.86
C ALA A 66 -17.06 22.85 13.18
N THR A 67 -16.87 22.50 11.91
CA THR A 67 -15.65 22.76 11.14
C THR A 67 -16.01 23.65 9.95
N ILE A 68 -15.89 24.97 10.11
CA ILE A 68 -16.49 25.95 9.21
C ILE A 68 -15.41 26.64 8.37
N LEU A 69 -15.42 26.43 7.05
CA LEU A 69 -14.57 27.16 6.11
C LEU A 69 -14.95 28.65 6.11
N VAL A 70 -13.94 29.51 6.27
CA VAL A 70 -14.02 30.96 6.19
C VAL A 70 -13.71 31.39 4.74
N PRO A 71 -14.37 32.43 4.18
CA PRO A 71 -14.06 32.94 2.85
C PRO A 71 -12.58 33.29 2.63
N GLN A 72 -12.11 33.21 1.39
CA GLN A 72 -10.73 33.60 1.06
C GLN A 72 -10.42 35.04 1.51
N ASP A 73 -9.20 35.25 2.00
CA ASP A 73 -8.65 36.54 2.44
C ASP A 73 -9.48 37.25 3.53
N ALA A 74 -10.39 36.52 4.20
CA ALA A 74 -11.18 37.05 5.30
C ALA A 74 -10.54 36.76 6.67
N VAL A 75 -11.08 37.39 7.71
CA VAL A 75 -10.79 37.14 9.12
C VAL A 75 -12.11 37.08 9.88
N VAL A 76 -12.25 36.17 10.85
CA VAL A 76 -13.44 36.09 11.69
C VAL A 76 -13.45 37.28 12.66
N GLU A 77 -14.54 38.04 12.70
CA GLU A 77 -14.71 39.19 13.60
C GLU A 77 -15.63 38.89 14.80
N ASP A 78 -16.63 38.04 14.60
CA ASP A 78 -17.70 37.76 15.58
C ASP A 78 -18.42 36.46 15.17
N VAL A 79 -18.77 35.64 16.15
CA VAL A 79 -19.51 34.38 15.95
C VAL A 79 -20.72 34.41 16.88
N LYS A 80 -21.89 34.05 16.36
CA LYS A 80 -23.13 33.99 17.13
C LYS A 80 -23.91 32.74 16.79
N VAL A 81 -24.40 32.03 17.81
CA VAL A 81 -25.25 30.85 17.63
C VAL A 81 -26.68 31.16 18.05
N LYS A 82 -27.62 30.79 17.18
CA LYS A 82 -29.06 30.89 17.43
C LYS A 82 -29.67 29.50 17.53
N CYS A 83 -30.23 29.15 18.67
CA CYS A 83 -30.94 27.89 18.85
C CYS A 83 -32.43 28.00 18.46
N GLU A 84 -33.00 26.88 18.01
CA GLU A 84 -34.45 26.68 17.96
C GLU A 84 -35.04 26.51 19.37
N THR A 85 -36.37 26.52 19.50
CA THR A 85 -37.06 26.16 20.74
C THR A 85 -36.62 24.77 21.22
N PRO A 86 -36.10 24.60 22.44
CA PRO A 86 -35.64 23.30 22.91
C PRO A 86 -36.80 22.35 23.21
N ILE A 87 -36.58 21.06 22.96
CA ILE A 87 -37.35 19.97 23.55
C ILE A 87 -36.92 19.87 25.01
N VAL A 88 -37.88 19.85 25.95
CA VAL A 88 -37.61 19.77 27.38
C VAL A 88 -38.12 18.44 27.95
N GLN A 89 -37.26 17.73 28.67
CA GLN A 89 -37.57 16.44 29.29
C GLN A 89 -37.13 16.42 30.76
N GLN A 90 -37.90 15.78 31.63
CA GLN A 90 -37.63 15.63 33.06
C GLN A 90 -37.38 14.17 33.43
N GLY A 91 -36.68 13.95 34.54
CA GLY A 91 -36.34 12.61 35.04
C GLY A 91 -35.15 11.96 34.33
N ILE A 92 -34.27 12.76 33.73
CA ILE A 92 -33.00 12.28 33.16
C ILE A 92 -31.90 12.52 34.20
N ASP A 93 -31.24 11.47 34.68
CA ASP A 93 -30.06 11.58 35.54
C ASP A 93 -28.81 11.45 34.67
N ILE A 94 -28.14 12.56 34.38
CA ILE A 94 -26.87 12.55 33.63
C ILE A 94 -25.71 12.27 34.60
N LEU A 95 -24.90 11.27 34.27
CA LEU A 95 -23.67 10.90 34.98
C LEU A 95 -22.61 12.01 34.90
N TRP A 96 -21.56 11.91 35.72
CA TRP A 96 -20.51 12.91 35.81
C TRP A 96 -19.17 12.37 35.35
N GLY A 97 -18.36 13.24 34.76
CA GLY A 97 -17.04 12.91 34.25
C GLY A 97 -16.09 12.43 35.34
N GLN A 98 -15.16 11.57 34.94
CA GLN A 98 -14.04 11.10 35.75
C GLN A 98 -12.72 11.66 35.22
N PRO A 99 -11.65 11.69 36.03
CA PRO A 99 -10.31 11.94 35.50
C PRO A 99 -9.95 10.94 34.40
N PRO A 100 -9.25 11.38 33.33
CA PRO A 100 -8.58 10.46 32.42
C PRO A 100 -7.51 9.68 33.18
N CYS A 101 -7.23 8.47 32.74
CA CYS A 101 -6.22 7.57 33.34
C CYS A 101 -5.25 7.11 32.25
N THR A 102 -3.95 7.04 32.57
CA THR A 102 -3.00 6.35 31.67
C THR A 102 -3.29 4.84 31.73
N PHE A 103 -2.95 4.09 30.68
CA PHE A 103 -2.94 2.62 30.78
C PHE A 103 -1.87 2.11 31.76
N SER A 104 -0.95 2.92 32.27
CA SER A 104 0.04 2.48 33.27
C SER A 104 -0.46 2.59 34.72
N ASP A 105 -1.56 3.30 34.97
CA ASP A 105 -2.00 3.70 36.31
C ASP A 105 -3.20 2.92 36.88
N THR A 106 -3.45 3.16 38.16
CA THR A 106 -4.72 2.80 38.82
C THR A 106 -5.69 4.01 38.77
N PRO A 107 -6.91 3.85 38.23
CA PRO A 107 -7.95 4.85 38.21
C PRO A 107 -8.19 5.59 39.53
N VAL A 108 -8.10 6.92 39.48
CA VAL A 108 -8.68 7.80 40.50
C VAL A 108 -10.11 8.15 40.07
N ARG A 109 -11.08 7.98 40.97
CA ARG A 109 -12.48 8.38 40.75
C ARG A 109 -12.85 9.58 41.61
N VAL A 110 -13.70 10.46 41.09
CA VAL A 110 -14.22 11.65 41.77
C VAL A 110 -15.74 11.57 41.94
N GLY A 111 -16.24 12.22 43.00
CA GLY A 111 -17.67 12.42 43.21
C GLY A 111 -18.26 13.48 42.27
N LYS A 112 -19.58 13.65 42.34
CA LYS A 112 -20.29 14.76 41.69
C LYS A 112 -19.74 16.09 42.20
N ASN A 113 -19.59 17.08 41.31
CA ASN A 113 -19.43 18.48 41.71
C ASN A 113 -20.75 18.93 42.35
N GLU A 114 -20.82 18.92 43.69
CA GLU A 114 -22.02 19.22 44.46
C GLU A 114 -22.57 20.65 44.22
N GLU A 115 -21.75 21.60 43.78
CA GLU A 115 -22.23 22.95 43.43
C GLU A 115 -23.09 22.90 42.16
N ILE A 116 -22.60 22.22 41.11
CA ILE A 116 -23.33 22.00 39.86
C ILE A 116 -24.53 21.07 40.12
N TYR A 117 -24.32 19.94 40.79
CA TYR A 117 -25.36 18.92 40.96
C TYR A 117 -26.53 19.33 41.88
N ASN A 118 -26.32 20.27 42.81
CA ASN A 118 -27.40 20.87 43.60
C ASN A 118 -27.97 22.17 43.00
N SER A 119 -27.55 22.56 41.78
CA SER A 119 -28.00 23.78 41.11
C SER A 119 -29.26 23.59 40.26
N LEU A 120 -30.01 24.69 40.10
CA LEU A 120 -31.08 24.83 39.09
C LEU A 120 -30.63 25.67 37.89
N GLU A 121 -29.35 26.02 37.80
CA GLU A 121 -28.78 26.64 36.59
C GLU A 121 -28.62 25.59 35.47
N TRP A 122 -28.58 26.07 34.22
CA TRP A 122 -28.41 25.23 33.04
C TRP A 122 -26.93 25.02 32.75
N TYR A 123 -26.47 23.77 32.82
CA TYR A 123 -25.10 23.35 32.47
C TYR A 123 -25.07 22.65 31.09
N PRO A 124 -24.12 22.95 30.19
CA PRO A 124 -23.14 24.02 30.29
C PRO A 124 -23.85 25.37 30.19
N HIS A 125 -23.29 26.39 30.84
CA HIS A 125 -23.89 27.73 30.88
C HIS A 125 -23.95 28.36 29.47
N GLU A 126 -22.96 28.02 28.64
CA GLU A 126 -22.83 28.45 27.26
C GLU A 126 -23.43 27.40 26.30
N ILE A 127 -23.89 27.85 25.14
CA ILE A 127 -24.44 27.00 24.07
C ILE A 127 -23.44 26.76 22.92
N TYR A 128 -22.32 27.47 22.91
CA TYR A 128 -21.20 27.22 21.99
C TYR A 128 -19.90 27.80 22.58
N ASN A 129 -18.76 27.31 22.10
CA ASN A 129 -17.44 27.85 22.34
C ASN A 129 -16.69 27.99 21.01
N VAL A 130 -16.05 29.14 20.74
CA VAL A 130 -15.16 29.30 19.58
C VAL A 130 -13.78 28.81 19.98
N VAL A 131 -13.32 27.74 19.35
CA VAL A 131 -12.11 27.02 19.76
C VAL A 131 -10.86 27.62 19.13
N SER A 132 -10.83 27.70 17.80
CA SER A 132 -9.67 28.17 17.05
C SER A 132 -10.06 28.67 15.65
N VAL A 133 -9.14 29.39 15.00
CA VAL A 133 -9.17 29.62 13.55
C VAL A 133 -7.81 29.20 13.00
N GLU A 134 -7.79 28.07 12.32
CA GLU A 134 -6.59 27.38 11.82
C GLU A 134 -6.54 27.44 10.29
N SER A 135 -5.46 26.96 9.68
CA SER A 135 -5.22 26.99 8.23
C SER A 135 -4.81 25.63 7.70
N PHE A 136 -5.68 24.98 6.94
CA PHE A 136 -5.32 23.80 6.14
C PHE A 136 -4.95 24.24 4.73
N ARG A 137 -3.69 24.10 4.30
CA ARG A 137 -3.19 24.47 2.96
C ARG A 137 -3.54 25.91 2.55
N GLY A 138 -3.58 26.81 3.54
CA GLY A 138 -3.97 28.21 3.39
C GLY A 138 -5.49 28.49 3.28
N PHE A 139 -6.35 27.47 3.44
CA PHE A 139 -7.79 27.62 3.66
C PHE A 139 -8.07 27.79 5.15
N LYS A 140 -8.73 28.88 5.54
CA LYS A 140 -9.00 29.17 6.95
C LYS A 140 -10.22 28.42 7.47
N ILE A 141 -10.04 27.64 8.53
CA ILE A 141 -11.09 26.83 9.16
C ILE A 141 -11.36 27.39 10.55
N LEU A 142 -12.61 27.77 10.80
CA LEU A 142 -13.14 28.16 12.11
C LEU A 142 -13.68 26.91 12.82
N ASN A 143 -13.06 26.56 13.94
CA ASN A 143 -13.49 25.46 14.81
C ASN A 143 -14.41 25.98 15.92
N VAL A 144 -15.61 25.41 16.04
CA VAL A 144 -16.60 25.77 17.06
C VAL A 144 -17.12 24.50 17.73
N ILE A 145 -17.17 24.49 19.06
CA ILE A 145 -17.92 23.47 19.81
C ILE A 145 -19.33 23.99 20.02
N LEU A 146 -20.34 23.20 19.66
CA LEU A 146 -21.76 23.47 19.90
C LEU A 146 -22.27 22.55 21.02
N TYR A 147 -23.03 23.10 21.96
CA TYR A 147 -23.68 22.35 23.04
C TYR A 147 -25.19 22.24 22.75
N PRO A 148 -25.65 21.21 22.01
CA PRO A 148 -27.06 21.01 21.70
C PRO A 148 -27.89 20.60 22.92
N VAL A 149 -27.24 20.30 24.04
CA VAL A 149 -27.88 19.82 25.26
C VAL A 149 -27.48 20.69 26.45
N GLN A 150 -28.48 21.14 27.21
CA GLN A 150 -28.29 21.73 28.53
C GLN A 150 -29.05 20.94 29.59
N TYR A 151 -28.50 20.86 30.79
CA TYR A 151 -28.99 20.06 31.91
C TYR A 151 -29.12 20.92 33.17
N GLN A 152 -30.25 20.78 33.88
CA GLN A 152 -30.41 21.22 35.26
C GLN A 152 -30.32 19.98 36.17
N PRO A 153 -29.20 19.78 36.87
CA PRO A 153 -28.99 18.56 37.65
C PRO A 153 -29.99 18.35 38.78
N LYS A 154 -30.27 19.39 39.59
CA LYS A 154 -31.15 19.28 40.77
C LYS A 154 -32.60 18.91 40.41
N SER A 155 -33.07 19.33 39.24
CA SER A 155 -34.41 19.02 38.72
C SER A 155 -34.41 17.86 37.72
N GLN A 156 -33.26 17.22 37.46
CA GLN A 156 -33.07 16.18 36.45
C GLN A 156 -33.75 16.54 35.11
N THR A 157 -33.60 17.80 34.69
CA THR A 157 -34.29 18.37 33.53
C THR A 157 -33.30 18.69 32.42
N VAL A 158 -33.55 18.17 31.22
CA VAL A 158 -32.73 18.39 30.02
C VAL A 158 -33.49 19.27 29.03
N LYS A 159 -32.76 20.20 28.39
CA LYS A 159 -33.10 20.84 27.11
C LYS A 159 -32.27 20.19 26.01
N CYS A 160 -32.89 19.81 24.91
CA CYS A 160 -32.22 19.49 23.66
C CYS A 160 -32.65 20.49 22.59
N TYR A 161 -31.70 21.16 21.94
CA TYR A 161 -31.94 22.12 20.87
C TYR A 161 -31.95 21.37 19.52
N PRO A 162 -33.10 21.18 18.84
CA PRO A 162 -33.15 20.34 17.63
C PRO A 162 -32.42 20.94 16.43
N ARG A 163 -32.17 22.26 16.47
CA ARG A 163 -31.41 23.00 15.47
C ARG A 163 -30.65 24.15 16.10
N MET A 164 -29.44 24.39 15.62
CA MET A 164 -28.59 25.53 15.98
C MET A 164 -28.00 26.12 14.69
N THR A 165 -28.17 27.43 14.50
CA THR A 165 -27.59 28.17 13.37
C THR A 165 -26.35 28.91 13.87
N VAL A 166 -25.16 28.57 13.37
CA VAL A 166 -23.93 29.34 13.58
C VAL A 166 -23.91 30.47 12.55
N THR A 167 -23.72 31.71 13.00
CA THR A 167 -23.58 32.89 12.14
C THR A 167 -22.21 33.51 12.37
N VAL A 168 -21.42 33.60 11.31
CA VAL A 168 -20.03 34.06 11.33
C VAL A 168 -19.96 35.41 10.63
N LYS A 169 -19.56 36.45 11.36
CA LYS A 169 -19.21 37.75 10.81
C LYS A 169 -17.73 37.72 10.41
N VAL A 170 -17.42 38.26 9.24
CA VAL A 170 -16.06 38.32 8.70
C VAL A 170 -15.67 39.73 8.28
N GLY A 171 -14.40 40.07 8.52
CA GLY A 171 -13.75 41.27 8.05
C GLY A 171 -12.70 40.97 6.98
N LYS A 172 -12.05 42.02 6.47
CA LYS A 172 -10.94 41.87 5.52
C LYS A 172 -9.67 41.44 6.25
N GLY A 173 -9.15 40.27 5.88
CA GLY A 173 -7.88 39.73 6.33
C GLY A 173 -6.75 39.89 5.30
N LEU A 174 -5.70 39.09 5.50
CA LEU A 174 -4.59 38.89 4.57
C LEU A 174 -4.67 37.48 3.97
N LYS A 175 -4.16 37.36 2.73
CA LYS A 175 -3.93 36.08 2.06
C LYS A 175 -2.91 35.25 2.81
N ASN A 176 -3.24 33.98 3.07
CA ASN A 176 -2.31 33.03 3.66
C ASN A 176 -1.18 32.72 2.64
N LYS A 177 0.07 32.67 3.12
CA LYS A 177 1.28 32.45 2.31
C LYS A 177 1.39 31.03 1.72
N LEU A 178 0.82 30.03 2.40
CA LEU A 178 0.77 28.63 1.98
C LEU A 178 -0.41 28.33 1.05
N TYR A 179 -1.25 29.32 0.72
CA TYR A 179 -2.34 29.14 -0.23
C TYR A 179 -1.83 28.94 -1.67
N ARG A 180 -1.87 27.69 -2.14
CA ARG A 180 -1.47 27.30 -3.51
C ARG A 180 -2.59 27.41 -4.54
N GLY A 181 -3.84 27.24 -4.10
CA GLY A 181 -5.03 27.28 -4.96
C GLY A 181 -5.15 26.15 -5.99
N LEU A 182 -4.54 24.99 -5.72
CA LEU A 182 -4.65 23.80 -6.56
C LEU A 182 -6.04 23.17 -6.47
N ALA A 183 -6.47 22.49 -7.54
CA ALA A 183 -7.75 21.80 -7.58
C ALA A 183 -7.85 20.63 -6.58
N GLY A 184 -6.73 19.94 -6.32
CA GLY A 184 -6.64 18.90 -5.29
C GLY A 184 -6.91 19.48 -3.90
N ASP A 185 -6.16 20.51 -3.50
CA ASP A 185 -6.32 21.15 -2.18
C ASP A 185 -7.77 21.65 -1.93
N LYS A 186 -8.46 22.11 -2.99
CA LYS A 186 -9.89 22.50 -2.95
C LYS A 186 -10.85 21.34 -2.75
N THR A 187 -10.56 20.18 -3.34
CA THR A 187 -11.35 18.95 -3.14
C THR A 187 -11.12 18.42 -1.73
N ASP A 188 -9.86 18.37 -1.29
CA ASP A 188 -9.46 17.87 0.03
C ASP A 188 -10.17 18.69 1.14
N VAL A 189 -10.10 20.03 1.12
CA VAL A 189 -10.77 20.86 2.13
C VAL A 189 -12.31 20.78 2.05
N ALA A 190 -12.89 20.60 0.87
CA ALA A 190 -14.34 20.42 0.72
C ALA A 190 -14.84 19.12 1.38
N GLY A 191 -13.98 18.10 1.53
CA GLY A 191 -14.30 16.88 2.27
C GLY A 191 -14.23 17.02 3.79
N MET A 192 -13.65 18.11 4.31
CA MET A 192 -13.35 18.29 5.74
C MET A 192 -14.30 19.27 6.45
N VAL A 193 -15.04 20.11 5.72
CA VAL A 193 -15.78 21.26 6.25
C VAL A 193 -17.30 21.14 6.09
N ASP A 194 -18.05 21.69 7.04
CA ASP A 194 -19.52 21.62 7.07
C ASP A 194 -20.22 22.49 6.00
N ASN A 195 -19.48 23.41 5.36
CA ASN A 195 -19.96 24.38 4.36
C ASN A 195 -19.09 24.38 3.08
N PRO A 196 -19.02 23.25 2.35
CA PRO A 196 -18.08 23.05 1.23
C PRO A 196 -18.31 24.02 0.05
N GLU A 197 -19.50 24.62 -0.08
CA GLU A 197 -19.75 25.67 -1.08
C GLU A 197 -18.88 26.92 -0.89
N MET A 198 -18.34 27.14 0.32
CA MET A 198 -17.44 28.25 0.63
C MET A 198 -16.11 28.17 -0.14
N VAL A 199 -15.70 26.97 -0.61
CA VAL A 199 -14.54 26.78 -1.50
C VAL A 199 -14.66 27.61 -2.79
N SER A 200 -15.88 27.94 -3.23
CA SER A 200 -16.12 28.81 -4.40
C SER A 200 -15.64 30.26 -4.21
N THR A 201 -15.37 30.69 -2.98
CA THR A 201 -14.79 32.02 -2.69
C THR A 201 -13.28 32.07 -2.95
N TYR A 202 -12.62 30.91 -3.06
CA TYR A 202 -11.18 30.80 -3.22
C TYR A 202 -10.76 30.79 -4.70
N GLU A 203 -9.83 31.66 -5.09
CA GLU A 203 -9.31 31.81 -6.45
C GLU A 203 -8.52 30.58 -6.92
N ASN A 204 -8.39 30.34 -8.23
CA ASN A 204 -7.54 29.27 -8.73
C ASN A 204 -6.07 29.74 -8.77
N GLY A 205 -5.16 28.90 -8.29
CA GLY A 205 -3.73 29.15 -8.37
C GLY A 205 -3.12 28.71 -9.70
N PRO A 206 -1.84 29.06 -9.95
CA PRO A 206 -1.08 28.54 -11.08
C PRO A 206 -0.78 27.04 -10.89
N THR A 207 -0.57 26.33 -12.00
CA THR A 207 0.09 25.02 -11.95
C THR A 207 1.54 25.20 -11.48
N PRO A 208 2.08 24.33 -10.61
CA PRO A 208 3.50 24.35 -10.24
C PRO A 208 4.42 24.28 -11.47
N LEU A 209 5.56 24.99 -11.42
CA LEU A 209 6.53 25.04 -12.52
C LEU A 209 7.36 23.75 -12.64
N GLN A 210 7.57 23.09 -11.50
CA GLN A 210 8.18 21.78 -11.33
C GLN A 210 7.24 20.99 -10.41
N THR A 211 7.21 19.67 -10.52
CA THR A 211 6.37 18.83 -9.65
C THR A 211 7.20 17.71 -9.04
N GLU A 212 7.26 17.70 -7.71
CA GLU A 212 7.80 16.63 -6.88
C GLU A 212 6.84 16.41 -5.72
N GLN A 213 5.84 15.55 -5.96
CA GLN A 213 4.80 15.29 -4.98
C GLN A 213 5.28 14.47 -3.78
N TYR A 214 6.38 13.72 -3.94
CA TYR A 214 6.98 12.87 -2.91
C TYR A 214 8.44 13.27 -2.68
N ILE A 215 8.85 13.51 -1.44
CA ILE A 215 10.26 13.76 -1.11
C ILE A 215 10.71 12.83 0.02
N ILE A 216 11.97 12.38 -0.05
CA ILE A 216 12.63 11.63 1.02
C ILE A 216 13.74 12.50 1.60
N ILE A 217 13.76 12.66 2.92
CA ILE A 217 14.80 13.36 3.66
C ILE A 217 15.64 12.32 4.41
N THR A 218 16.95 12.27 4.19
CA THR A 218 17.80 11.19 4.74
C THR A 218 19.26 11.66 4.94
N ASN A 219 20.21 10.76 5.22
CA ASN A 219 21.64 11.07 5.23
C ASN A 219 22.36 10.52 3.98
N ASN A 220 23.60 10.96 3.75
CA ASN A 220 24.41 10.52 2.59
C ASN A 220 24.76 9.01 2.61
N ALA A 221 24.57 8.30 3.72
CA ALA A 221 24.86 6.87 3.82
C ALA A 221 23.69 6.00 3.33
N LEU A 222 22.45 6.49 3.45
CA LEU A 222 21.23 5.79 3.03
C LEU A 222 20.66 6.33 1.71
N GLU A 223 21.14 7.50 1.24
CA GLU A 223 20.72 8.19 0.01
C GLU A 223 20.57 7.26 -1.20
N SER A 224 21.52 6.35 -1.45
CA SER A 224 21.46 5.44 -2.60
C SER A 224 20.34 4.38 -2.51
N THR A 225 19.99 3.94 -1.31
CA THR A 225 18.86 3.03 -1.10
C THR A 225 17.53 3.78 -1.22
N PHE A 226 17.44 4.97 -0.63
CA PHE A 226 16.25 5.81 -0.76
C PHE A 226 16.06 6.37 -2.18
N GLN A 227 17.11 6.57 -2.97
CA GLN A 227 16.96 6.93 -4.38
C GLN A 227 16.20 5.85 -5.16
N ARG A 228 16.45 4.57 -4.89
CA ARG A 228 15.67 3.47 -5.49
C ARG A 228 14.20 3.48 -5.07
N LEU A 229 13.90 3.90 -3.83
CA LEU A 229 12.52 4.13 -3.39
C LEU A 229 11.88 5.32 -4.12
N ALA A 230 12.59 6.45 -4.23
CA ALA A 230 12.11 7.61 -4.97
C ALA A 230 11.86 7.29 -6.45
N ASP A 231 12.81 6.60 -7.11
CA ASP A 231 12.67 6.14 -8.49
C ASP A 231 11.43 5.26 -8.67
N TYR A 232 11.20 4.29 -7.77
CA TYR A 232 9.99 3.46 -7.77
C TYR A 232 8.70 4.28 -7.60
N LYS A 233 8.70 5.25 -6.67
CA LYS A 233 7.55 6.10 -6.35
C LYS A 233 7.18 7.08 -7.46
N ALA A 234 8.18 7.66 -8.14
CA ALA A 234 8.04 8.62 -9.23
C ALA A 234 7.19 8.13 -10.41
N CYS A 235 6.83 6.84 -10.42
CA CYS A 235 6.13 6.18 -11.50
C CYS A 235 4.66 5.88 -11.16
N PHE A 236 4.24 6.19 -9.92
CA PHE A 236 2.84 6.29 -9.49
C PHE A 236 2.43 7.70 -9.07
N ILE A 237 3.40 8.59 -8.87
CA ILE A 237 3.21 9.96 -8.40
C ILE A 237 4.00 10.95 -9.27
N ASN A 238 3.53 12.19 -9.38
CA ASN A 238 4.18 13.17 -10.25
C ASN A 238 5.46 13.72 -9.58
N GLY A 239 6.59 13.07 -9.88
CA GLY A 239 7.93 13.41 -9.41
C GLY A 239 8.22 12.96 -7.97
N ALA A 240 9.42 12.42 -7.78
CA ALA A 240 9.98 12.12 -6.47
C ALA A 240 11.45 12.53 -6.38
N GLY A 241 11.91 12.94 -5.19
CA GLY A 241 13.29 13.39 -4.96
C GLY A 241 13.85 12.96 -3.61
N VAL A 242 15.18 12.87 -3.51
CA VAL A 242 15.91 12.55 -2.27
C VAL A 242 16.81 13.71 -1.89
N TYR A 243 16.80 14.08 -0.62
CA TYR A 243 17.51 15.23 -0.09
C TYR A 243 18.24 14.88 1.20
N THR A 244 19.54 15.18 1.28
CA THR A 244 20.30 14.86 2.49
C THR A 244 20.17 15.97 3.54
N VAL A 245 20.03 15.60 4.82
CA VAL A 245 19.96 16.54 5.94
C VAL A 245 21.16 17.49 5.93
N SER A 246 22.36 17.00 5.59
CA SER A 246 23.56 17.84 5.44
C SER A 246 23.49 18.88 4.32
N TRP A 247 22.72 18.63 3.25
CA TRP A 247 22.46 19.65 2.22
C TRP A 247 21.42 20.65 2.70
N ILE A 248 20.31 20.16 3.29
CA ILE A 248 19.23 21.00 3.81
C ILE A 248 19.76 21.98 4.87
N THR A 249 20.51 21.48 5.86
CA THR A 249 20.98 22.29 7.00
C THR A 249 22.07 23.31 6.64
N ALA A 250 22.64 23.19 5.44
CA ALA A 250 23.56 24.15 4.83
C ALA A 250 22.86 25.15 3.88
N ALA A 251 21.72 24.77 3.28
CA ALA A 251 20.97 25.59 2.33
C ALA A 251 19.88 26.46 2.99
N TYR A 252 19.25 25.98 4.06
CA TYR A 252 18.11 26.63 4.72
C TYR A 252 18.50 27.26 6.06
N THR A 253 17.75 28.30 6.45
CA THR A 253 17.87 28.95 7.76
C THR A 253 16.79 28.45 8.72
N GLY A 254 17.15 28.36 10.00
CA GLY A 254 16.27 28.05 11.12
C GLY A 254 17.05 28.13 12.43
N VAL A 255 16.36 28.13 13.56
CA VAL A 255 16.95 28.16 14.91
C VAL A 255 17.79 26.91 15.20
N ASP A 256 17.40 25.78 14.62
CA ASP A 256 18.06 24.48 14.67
C ASP A 256 17.84 23.71 13.36
N ASP A 257 18.32 22.46 13.30
CA ASP A 257 18.23 21.65 12.09
C ASP A 257 16.81 21.11 11.82
N ALA A 258 15.97 20.95 12.84
CA ALA A 258 14.57 20.57 12.66
C ALA A 258 13.76 21.71 12.01
N GLU A 259 13.95 22.96 12.43
CA GLU A 259 13.29 24.10 11.76
C GLU A 259 13.82 24.29 10.33
N LYS A 260 15.11 24.06 10.06
CA LYS A 260 15.64 24.09 8.68
C LYS A 260 14.97 23.03 7.79
N VAL A 261 14.77 21.80 8.31
CA VAL A 261 14.04 20.73 7.62
C VAL A 261 12.59 21.14 7.36
N ARG A 262 11.88 21.68 8.37
CA ARG A 262 10.51 22.21 8.20
C ARG A 262 10.46 23.32 7.15
N ASN A 263 11.42 24.25 7.14
CA ASN A 263 11.50 25.34 6.18
C ASN A 263 11.82 24.88 4.75
N PHE A 264 12.62 23.83 4.58
CA PHE A 264 12.78 23.14 3.29
C PHE A 264 11.46 22.53 2.81
N ILE A 265 10.72 21.84 3.69
CA ILE A 265 9.41 21.27 3.34
C ILE A 265 8.41 22.36 2.94
N LYS A 266 8.43 23.55 3.58
CA LYS A 266 7.63 24.72 3.15
C LYS A 266 7.94 25.15 1.72
N ASP A 267 9.22 25.21 1.36
CA ASP A 267 9.67 25.58 0.01
C ASP A 267 9.19 24.54 -1.03
N MET A 268 9.40 23.25 -0.77
CA MET A 268 8.95 22.16 -1.64
C MET A 268 7.42 22.12 -1.77
N TYR A 269 6.68 22.28 -0.67
CA TYR A 269 5.22 22.39 -0.69
C TYR A 269 4.74 23.55 -1.57
N GLN A 270 5.35 24.75 -1.45
CA GLN A 270 4.95 25.95 -2.20
C GLN A 270 5.34 25.88 -3.68
N ASN A 271 6.55 25.43 -4.00
CA ASN A 271 7.15 25.58 -5.33
C ASN A 271 7.18 24.28 -6.17
N HIS A 272 7.18 23.10 -5.53
CA HIS A 272 7.22 21.79 -6.18
C HIS A 272 5.90 21.01 -6.03
N GLY A 273 4.90 21.56 -5.32
CA GLY A 273 3.58 20.92 -5.17
C GLY A 273 3.60 19.66 -4.31
N THR A 274 4.59 19.53 -3.42
CA THR A 274 4.76 18.37 -2.53
C THR A 274 3.50 18.07 -1.73
N ARG A 275 3.22 16.76 -1.57
CA ARG A 275 2.11 16.19 -0.80
C ARG A 275 2.57 15.21 0.28
N TYR A 276 3.69 14.53 0.08
CA TYR A 276 4.18 13.46 0.95
C TYR A 276 5.67 13.65 1.26
N VAL A 277 6.05 13.42 2.51
CA VAL A 277 7.42 13.54 3.01
C VAL A 277 7.78 12.30 3.82
N LEU A 278 8.74 11.51 3.33
CA LEU A 278 9.33 10.42 4.10
C LEU A 278 10.58 10.90 4.83
N LEU A 279 10.57 10.81 6.16
CA LEU A 279 11.77 10.93 6.98
C LEU A 279 12.50 9.59 6.89
N GLY A 280 13.44 9.49 5.96
CA GLY A 280 14.20 8.30 5.61
C GLY A 280 15.34 8.04 6.60
N GLY A 281 15.00 7.76 7.84
CA GLY A 281 15.90 7.33 8.89
C GLY A 281 15.34 7.55 10.30
N ASP A 282 15.96 6.89 11.27
CA ASP A 282 15.72 7.15 12.69
C ASP A 282 16.16 8.59 13.11
N ILE A 283 15.87 9.02 14.34
CA ILE A 283 16.21 10.32 14.92
C ILE A 283 17.70 10.66 14.86
N ALA A 284 18.59 9.65 14.86
CA ALA A 284 20.03 9.84 14.64
C ALA A 284 20.38 10.22 13.18
N VAL A 285 19.45 9.99 12.24
CA VAL A 285 19.61 10.22 10.79
C VAL A 285 18.84 11.46 10.32
N VAL A 286 17.59 11.61 10.78
CA VAL A 286 16.71 12.74 10.46
C VAL A 286 16.15 13.30 11.76
N PRO A 287 16.38 14.60 12.08
CA PRO A 287 15.95 15.17 13.35
C PRO A 287 14.44 15.08 13.52
N TYR A 288 13.99 15.11 14.77
CA TYR A 288 12.61 15.31 15.15
C TYR A 288 12.41 16.68 15.81
N ARG A 289 11.16 16.98 16.18
CA ARG A 289 10.84 18.04 17.13
C ARG A 289 10.09 17.41 18.29
N GLY A 290 10.61 17.59 19.50
CA GLY A 290 9.88 17.32 20.72
C GLY A 290 8.89 18.43 21.02
N PHE A 291 7.71 18.08 21.52
CA PHE A 291 6.68 19.01 21.98
C PHE A 291 6.51 18.94 23.50
N TYR A 292 6.22 20.09 24.10
CA TYR A 292 5.73 20.18 25.45
C TYR A 292 4.25 19.81 25.51
N VAL A 293 3.88 18.96 26.47
CA VAL A 293 2.47 18.69 26.78
C VAL A 293 2.28 18.26 28.23
N ALA A 294 1.24 18.77 28.88
CA ALA A 294 0.91 18.45 30.27
C ALA A 294 -0.56 18.01 30.41
N THR A 295 -0.80 16.83 30.99
CA THR A 295 -2.15 16.36 31.34
C THR A 295 -2.11 15.33 32.47
N GLY A 296 -3.20 15.25 33.26
CA GLY A 296 -3.37 14.23 34.31
C GLY A 296 -2.30 14.18 35.41
N GLY A 297 -1.44 15.20 35.53
CA GLY A 297 -0.30 15.22 36.45
C GLY A 297 1.03 14.79 35.81
N TYR A 298 1.01 14.37 34.55
CA TYR A 298 2.18 14.13 33.70
C TYR A 298 2.54 15.39 32.93
N THR A 299 3.82 15.51 32.60
CA THR A 299 4.35 16.56 31.74
C THR A 299 5.51 15.98 30.96
N ASP A 300 5.43 16.09 29.65
CA ASP A 300 6.56 15.91 28.75
C ASP A 300 7.01 17.29 28.23
N TYR A 301 8.30 17.43 27.96
CA TYR A 301 8.94 18.65 27.46
C TYR A 301 9.57 18.44 26.07
N ASP A 302 9.66 17.20 25.59
CA ASP A 302 10.39 16.84 24.37
C ASP A 302 9.71 15.72 23.57
N MET A 303 8.41 15.46 23.79
CA MET A 303 7.71 14.31 23.20
C MET A 303 7.72 14.38 21.66
N LEU A 304 8.32 13.38 21.01
CA LEU A 304 8.47 13.35 19.56
C LEU A 304 7.14 13.47 18.81
N ALA A 305 7.07 14.49 17.96
CA ALA A 305 5.91 14.83 17.16
C ALA A 305 6.32 15.18 15.73
N ASP A 306 6.46 14.16 14.87
CA ASP A 306 6.80 14.34 13.44
C ASP A 306 5.73 15.14 12.68
N MET A 307 4.55 15.34 13.27
CA MET A 307 3.56 16.31 12.78
C MET A 307 4.10 17.74 12.63
N TYR A 308 5.17 18.13 13.35
CA TYR A 308 5.87 19.40 13.14
C TYR A 308 6.33 19.61 11.69
N PHE A 309 6.65 18.52 10.97
CA PHE A 309 7.06 18.56 9.56
C PHE A 309 5.88 18.49 8.58
N ALA A 310 4.70 18.06 9.04
CA ALA A 310 3.47 17.98 8.25
C ALA A 310 2.65 19.27 8.30
N HIS A 311 2.64 19.91 9.46
CA HIS A 311 1.92 21.14 9.76
C HIS A 311 2.88 22.31 9.51
N LEU A 312 2.62 23.12 8.49
CA LEU A 312 3.56 24.10 7.95
C LEU A 312 3.11 25.55 8.20
N ASP A 313 1.82 25.80 8.40
CA ASP A 313 1.32 27.00 9.06
C ASP A 313 1.58 26.94 10.59
N GLY A 314 1.35 28.04 11.31
CA GLY A 314 1.70 28.15 12.74
C GLY A 314 3.21 28.25 13.04
N THR A 315 3.55 28.82 14.19
CA THR A 315 4.94 29.06 14.61
C THR A 315 5.50 27.95 15.48
N PHE A 316 4.68 27.35 16.35
CA PHE A 316 5.04 26.25 17.28
C PHE A 316 6.07 26.65 18.37
N ASN A 317 6.39 27.96 18.47
CA ASN A 317 7.21 28.60 19.50
C ASN A 317 7.06 30.13 19.28
N ASP A 318 5.92 30.69 19.69
CA ASP A 318 5.59 32.11 19.45
C ASP A 318 6.24 33.04 20.49
N ASP A 319 6.53 32.52 21.69
CA ASP A 319 7.10 33.29 22.80
C ASP A 319 8.65 33.24 22.86
N GLY A 320 9.27 32.23 22.23
CA GLY A 320 10.71 32.05 22.10
C GLY A 320 11.37 31.22 23.21
N ASP A 321 10.61 30.44 23.98
CA ASP A 321 11.13 29.60 25.07
C ASP A 321 11.56 28.18 24.61
N SER A 322 11.68 27.21 25.54
CA SER A 322 12.07 25.82 25.27
C SER A 322 10.90 24.83 25.10
N ASN A 323 9.67 25.21 25.43
CA ASN A 323 8.49 24.36 25.51
C ASN A 323 7.71 24.40 24.20
N TRP A 324 8.28 23.82 23.14
CA TRP A 324 7.68 23.86 21.80
C TRP A 324 6.24 23.31 21.77
N ALA A 325 5.37 24.00 21.04
CA ALA A 325 3.97 23.66 20.83
C ALA A 325 3.08 23.77 22.08
N GLU A 326 3.34 24.75 22.95
CA GLU A 326 2.39 25.17 23.97
C GLU A 326 1.05 25.65 23.34
N PRO A 327 -0.08 25.63 24.07
CA PRO A 327 -1.37 26.13 23.55
C PRO A 327 -1.33 27.59 23.09
N GLU A 328 -0.41 28.35 23.66
CA GLU A 328 -0.13 29.74 23.37
C GLU A 328 0.77 29.94 22.12
N ASP A 329 1.40 28.88 21.60
CA ASP A 329 2.43 28.92 20.52
C ASP A 329 1.89 29.06 19.08
N GLY A 330 0.64 29.48 18.91
CA GLY A 330 0.03 29.60 17.59
C GLY A 330 0.06 28.29 16.78
N VAL A 331 -0.06 27.15 17.47
CA VAL A 331 0.00 25.80 16.89
C VAL A 331 -1.18 25.55 15.95
N ASP A 332 -0.88 25.16 14.72
CA ASP A 332 -1.88 24.73 13.74
C ASP A 332 -1.99 23.20 13.76
N LEU A 333 -3.20 22.65 13.87
CA LEU A 333 -3.47 21.20 13.92
C LEU A 333 -3.99 20.65 12.60
N TYR A 334 -3.90 21.39 11.49
CA TYR A 334 -4.08 20.85 10.15
C TYR A 334 -2.74 20.68 9.42
N ALA A 335 -2.65 19.61 8.63
CA ALA A 335 -1.42 19.23 7.94
C ALA A 335 -1.43 19.65 6.47
N GLU A 336 -0.42 20.40 6.04
CA GLU A 336 -0.21 20.74 4.62
C GLU A 336 0.22 19.51 3.81
N VAL A 337 1.09 18.68 4.40
CA VAL A 337 1.66 17.48 3.77
C VAL A 337 1.49 16.26 4.68
N ALA A 338 1.49 15.08 4.08
CA ALA A 338 1.49 13.80 4.76
C ALA A 338 2.94 13.40 5.12
N VAL A 339 3.23 13.17 6.40
CA VAL A 339 4.55 12.74 6.90
C VAL A 339 4.49 11.32 7.42
N GLY A 340 5.57 10.56 7.18
CA GLY A 340 5.86 9.32 7.89
C GLY A 340 7.38 9.13 8.00
N ARG A 341 7.82 8.25 8.90
CA ARG A 341 9.23 7.96 9.17
C ARG A 341 9.56 6.51 8.85
N ALA A 342 10.63 6.26 8.10
CA ALA A 342 11.26 4.96 8.01
C ALA A 342 12.40 4.93 9.05
N PRO A 343 12.22 4.30 10.22
CA PRO A 343 13.17 4.39 11.35
C PRO A 343 14.36 3.46 11.13
N VAL A 344 15.18 3.77 10.14
CA VAL A 344 16.32 2.93 9.72
C VAL A 344 17.63 3.60 10.12
N GLU A 345 18.54 2.84 10.73
CA GLU A 345 19.87 3.32 11.09
C GLU A 345 20.89 3.04 9.97
N ASN A 346 20.72 1.92 9.27
CA ASN A 346 21.71 1.41 8.31
C ASN A 346 21.12 0.91 6.99
N THR A 347 22.02 0.63 6.03
CA THR A 347 21.66 0.25 4.66
C THR A 347 20.89 -1.07 4.56
N THR A 348 21.01 -1.97 5.55
CA THR A 348 20.29 -3.25 5.57
C THR A 348 18.82 -3.04 5.91
N GLU A 349 18.53 -2.27 6.96
CA GLU A 349 17.15 -1.92 7.33
C GLU A 349 16.49 -1.05 6.25
N ALA A 350 17.22 -0.09 5.68
CA ALA A 350 16.74 0.68 4.54
C ALA A 350 16.39 -0.20 3.33
N GLN A 351 17.14 -1.28 3.11
CA GLN A 351 16.87 -2.27 2.06
C GLN A 351 15.63 -3.12 2.39
N ASN A 352 15.53 -3.64 3.62
CA ASN A 352 14.36 -4.37 4.10
C ASN A 352 13.08 -3.52 3.96
N PHE A 353 13.15 -2.26 4.38
CA PHE A 353 12.06 -1.30 4.27
C PHE A 353 11.63 -1.14 2.80
N PHE A 354 12.56 -0.83 1.89
CA PHE A 354 12.27 -0.72 0.46
C PHE A 354 11.65 -2.01 -0.12
N ASP A 355 12.19 -3.19 0.20
CA ASP A 355 11.70 -4.46 -0.33
C ASP A 355 10.28 -4.79 0.20
N LYS A 356 9.97 -4.43 1.45
CA LYS A 356 8.61 -4.50 2.00
C LYS A 356 7.65 -3.55 1.28
N VAL A 357 8.03 -2.27 1.10
CA VAL A 357 7.20 -1.28 0.36
C VAL A 357 6.92 -1.77 -1.07
N PHE A 358 7.97 -2.17 -1.79
CA PHE A 358 7.86 -2.68 -3.16
C PHE A 358 6.90 -3.88 -3.26
N THR A 359 7.06 -4.87 -2.39
CA THR A 359 6.27 -6.10 -2.43
C THR A 359 4.83 -5.87 -1.97
N TYR A 360 4.64 -5.09 -0.90
CA TYR A 360 3.32 -4.75 -0.35
C TYR A 360 2.46 -4.03 -1.39
N GLU A 361 3.03 -3.06 -2.10
CA GLU A 361 2.29 -2.27 -3.08
C GLU A 361 1.88 -3.08 -4.31
N ALA A 362 2.77 -3.92 -4.82
CA ALA A 362 2.48 -4.78 -5.98
C ALA A 362 1.46 -5.90 -5.69
N CYS A 363 1.23 -6.25 -4.43
CA CYS A 363 0.38 -7.38 -4.06
C CYS A 363 -1.10 -7.01 -3.78
N TRP A 364 -2.00 -7.95 -4.09
CA TRP A 364 -3.41 -7.86 -3.74
C TRP A 364 -3.59 -7.90 -2.22
N LYS A 365 -4.32 -6.92 -1.68
CA LYS A 365 -4.53 -6.79 -0.23
C LYS A 365 -5.54 -7.84 0.28
N PRO A 366 -5.28 -8.52 1.41
CA PRO A 366 -6.15 -9.54 1.94
C PRO A 366 -7.39 -8.92 2.61
N LYS A 367 -8.57 -9.50 2.38
CA LYS A 367 -9.82 -9.07 3.05
C LYS A 367 -9.96 -9.69 4.45
N ARG A 368 -9.01 -9.38 5.32
CA ARG A 368 -8.93 -9.89 6.71
C ARG A 368 -8.40 -8.81 7.65
N VAL A 369 -8.99 -8.67 8.82
CA VAL A 369 -8.55 -7.75 9.88
C VAL A 369 -8.33 -8.54 11.17
N LEU A 370 -7.30 -8.22 11.93
CA LEU A 370 -7.06 -8.80 13.26
C LEU A 370 -7.38 -7.76 14.33
N LEU A 371 -8.37 -8.07 15.18
CA LEU A 371 -8.82 -7.22 16.27
C LEU A 371 -8.50 -7.92 17.60
N HIS A 372 -7.63 -7.30 18.40
CA HIS A 372 -7.16 -7.85 19.67
C HIS A 372 -7.61 -7.00 20.85
N GLN A 373 -7.71 -7.65 22.01
CA GLN A 373 -7.92 -6.99 23.29
C GLN A 373 -7.22 -7.77 24.40
N SER A 374 -6.44 -7.06 25.22
CA SER A 374 -6.11 -7.46 26.59
C SER A 374 -6.77 -6.53 27.60
N ARG A 375 -6.88 -6.98 28.85
CA ARG A 375 -7.48 -6.18 29.92
C ARG A 375 -6.60 -4.97 30.24
N VAL A 376 -7.22 -3.80 30.25
CA VAL A 376 -6.61 -2.52 30.64
C VAL A 376 -6.76 -2.19 32.13
N GLN A 377 -7.67 -2.90 32.80
CA GLN A 377 -7.99 -2.79 34.22
C GLN A 377 -8.53 -4.12 34.75
N SER A 378 -8.45 -4.30 36.07
CA SER A 378 -8.89 -5.55 36.70
C SER A 378 -10.37 -5.82 36.47
N GLY A 379 -10.71 -7.07 36.15
CA GLY A 379 -12.08 -7.45 35.80
C GLY A 379 -12.59 -6.94 34.45
N ASN A 380 -11.75 -6.28 33.63
CA ASN A 380 -12.14 -5.60 32.39
C ASN A 380 -13.18 -4.48 32.61
N ILE A 381 -12.88 -3.55 33.53
CA ILE A 381 -13.76 -2.43 33.89
C ILE A 381 -13.00 -1.09 33.74
N PRO A 382 -13.32 -0.25 32.74
CA PRO A 382 -14.32 -0.45 31.68
C PRO A 382 -13.93 -1.52 30.64
N ASP A 383 -14.90 -1.92 29.81
CA ASP A 383 -14.74 -3.02 28.85
C ASP A 383 -13.90 -2.60 27.64
N SER A 384 -12.62 -2.96 27.66
CA SER A 384 -11.65 -2.69 26.59
C SER A 384 -11.95 -3.35 25.24
N ARG A 385 -12.94 -4.26 25.16
CA ARG A 385 -13.38 -4.81 23.85
C ARG A 385 -14.15 -3.80 23.02
N CYS A 386 -14.58 -2.67 23.61
CA CYS A 386 -15.27 -1.60 22.89
C CYS A 386 -14.48 -1.19 21.63
N LEU A 387 -13.14 -1.10 21.71
CA LEU A 387 -12.33 -0.56 20.62
C LEU A 387 -12.29 -1.50 19.42
N ALA A 388 -12.26 -2.81 19.68
CA ALA A 388 -12.40 -3.80 18.63
C ALA A 388 -13.76 -3.70 17.92
N TRP A 389 -14.84 -3.48 18.67
CA TRP A 389 -16.18 -3.37 18.08
C TRP A 389 -16.39 -2.06 17.32
N THR A 390 -15.91 -0.92 17.84
CA THR A 390 -16.01 0.36 17.12
C THR A 390 -15.12 0.37 15.87
N CYS A 391 -13.95 -0.27 15.90
CA CYS A 391 -13.15 -0.52 14.69
C CYS A 391 -13.88 -1.45 13.69
N ASP A 392 -14.50 -2.56 14.14
CA ASP A 392 -15.26 -3.49 13.27
C ASP A 392 -16.46 -2.82 12.58
N ASP A 393 -17.16 -1.91 13.24
CA ASP A 393 -18.31 -1.17 12.67
C ASP A 393 -17.95 -0.36 11.41
N TRP A 394 -16.67 0.01 11.23
CA TRP A 394 -16.14 0.67 10.03
C TRP A 394 -15.65 -0.32 8.96
N VAL A 395 -15.39 -1.59 9.30
CA VAL A 395 -14.85 -2.59 8.36
C VAL A 395 -15.95 -3.13 7.43
N PRO A 396 -15.75 -3.15 6.09
CA PRO A 396 -16.76 -3.65 5.16
C PRO A 396 -17.08 -5.14 5.38
N SER A 397 -18.37 -5.49 5.30
CA SER A 397 -18.88 -6.83 5.63
C SER A 397 -18.39 -8.02 4.77
N ASP A 398 -17.57 -7.77 3.74
CA ASP A 398 -16.88 -8.79 2.94
C ASP A 398 -15.43 -9.05 3.38
N TYR A 399 -14.96 -8.35 4.40
CA TYR A 399 -13.76 -8.69 5.16
C TYR A 399 -14.07 -9.72 6.25
N TYR A 400 -13.04 -10.49 6.63
CA TYR A 400 -13.09 -11.42 7.75
C TYR A 400 -12.35 -10.86 8.96
N CYS A 401 -13.06 -10.59 10.05
CA CYS A 401 -12.46 -10.10 11.29
C CYS A 401 -12.13 -11.26 12.24
N ASP A 402 -10.84 -11.42 12.52
CA ASP A 402 -10.29 -12.34 13.52
C ASP A 402 -10.26 -11.66 14.89
N TYR A 403 -10.78 -12.33 15.91
CA TYR A 403 -10.92 -11.78 17.27
C TYR A 403 -10.01 -12.50 18.28
N LEU A 404 -9.11 -11.74 18.90
CA LEU A 404 -8.22 -12.21 19.96
C LEU A 404 -8.50 -11.46 21.27
N PHE A 405 -9.68 -11.70 21.84
CA PHE A 405 -10.05 -11.16 23.15
C PHE A 405 -9.56 -12.05 24.28
N GLU A 406 -8.96 -11.43 25.29
CA GLU A 406 -8.58 -12.10 26.54
C GLU A 406 -9.79 -12.73 27.24
N GLU A 407 -10.97 -12.11 27.13
CA GLU A 407 -12.25 -12.63 27.66
C GLU A 407 -12.65 -14.00 27.08
N ASP A 408 -12.24 -14.31 25.84
CA ASP A 408 -12.49 -15.59 25.19
C ASP A 408 -11.40 -16.65 25.49
N GLY A 409 -10.37 -16.27 26.27
CA GLY A 409 -9.29 -17.12 26.72
C GLY A 409 -7.90 -16.56 26.37
N ILE A 410 -6.88 -17.09 27.05
CA ILE A 410 -5.49 -16.61 27.00
C ILE A 410 -4.98 -16.42 25.55
N ASN A 411 -4.50 -15.23 25.23
CA ASN A 411 -3.78 -14.94 23.99
C ASN A 411 -2.29 -15.26 24.18
N THR A 412 -1.91 -16.51 23.93
CA THR A 412 -0.51 -16.92 23.98
C THR A 412 0.28 -16.35 22.80
N LYS A 413 1.60 -16.24 22.91
CA LYS A 413 2.48 -15.86 21.79
C LYS A 413 2.23 -16.70 20.53
N THR A 414 1.99 -18.01 20.68
CA THR A 414 1.63 -18.89 19.55
C THR A 414 0.29 -18.55 18.91
N ARG A 415 -0.71 -18.11 19.69
CA ARG A 415 -2.00 -17.67 19.16
C ARG A 415 -1.85 -16.34 18.40
N TRP A 416 -0.97 -15.46 18.87
CA TRP A 416 -0.58 -14.22 18.18
C TRP A 416 0.14 -14.48 16.86
N THR A 417 1.24 -15.25 16.87
CA THR A 417 2.00 -15.58 15.64
C THR A 417 1.13 -16.27 14.59
N ASN A 418 0.22 -17.15 15.01
CA ASN A 418 -0.72 -17.81 14.09
C ASN A 418 -1.73 -16.85 13.46
N ALA A 419 -2.16 -15.81 14.17
CA ALA A 419 -3.08 -14.79 13.64
C ALA A 419 -2.38 -13.85 12.65
N TRP A 420 -1.11 -13.50 12.89
CA TRP A 420 -0.29 -12.76 11.93
C TRP A 420 0.01 -13.60 10.68
N ALA A 421 0.36 -14.88 10.84
CA ALA A 421 0.56 -15.82 9.72
C ALA A 421 -0.72 -16.05 8.88
N ALA A 422 -1.90 -15.64 9.38
CA ALA A 422 -3.15 -15.63 8.62
C ALA A 422 -3.26 -14.46 7.63
N ASN A 423 -2.25 -13.58 7.58
CA ASN A 423 -2.09 -12.43 6.68
C ASN A 423 -3.29 -11.46 6.72
N PRO A 424 -3.53 -10.75 7.84
CA PRO A 424 -4.45 -9.62 7.87
C PRO A 424 -3.91 -8.42 7.08
N VAL A 425 -4.79 -7.50 6.66
CA VAL A 425 -4.40 -6.19 6.10
C VAL A 425 -4.11 -5.17 7.20
N ALA A 426 -4.82 -5.30 8.33
CA ALA A 426 -4.75 -4.41 9.48
C ALA A 426 -4.73 -5.23 10.77
N VAL A 427 -3.93 -4.78 11.74
CA VAL A 427 -3.92 -5.29 13.12
C VAL A 427 -4.24 -4.12 14.04
N MET A 428 -5.23 -4.30 14.91
CA MET A 428 -5.53 -3.40 16.02
C MET A 428 -5.26 -4.12 17.34
N HIS A 429 -4.50 -3.48 18.22
CA HIS A 429 -4.18 -3.96 19.58
C HIS A 429 -4.63 -2.94 20.65
N ILE A 430 -5.15 -3.41 21.78
CA ILE A 430 -5.34 -2.59 22.99
C ILE A 430 -4.81 -3.34 24.22
N GLY A 431 -4.02 -2.64 25.05
CA GLY A 431 -3.46 -3.21 26.27
C GLY A 431 -2.42 -2.33 26.96
N HIS A 432 -1.82 -2.86 28.02
CA HIS A 432 -0.64 -2.26 28.65
C HIS A 432 0.59 -2.37 27.74
N GLY A 433 1.50 -1.39 27.81
CA GLY A 433 2.72 -1.33 26.99
C GLY A 433 3.91 -0.63 27.63
N SER A 434 5.05 -0.78 26.99
CA SER A 434 6.30 -0.03 27.18
C SER A 434 7.03 0.08 25.82
N ALA A 435 8.10 0.87 25.74
CA ALA A 435 8.91 1.04 24.52
C ALA A 435 9.20 -0.26 23.76
N THR A 436 9.54 -1.35 24.47
CA THR A 436 9.92 -2.62 23.85
C THR A 436 8.85 -3.72 23.93
N SER A 437 7.62 -3.44 24.39
CA SER A 437 6.62 -4.50 24.59
C SER A 437 5.16 -4.06 24.75
N TYR A 438 4.22 -4.97 24.50
CA TYR A 438 2.82 -4.84 24.97
C TYR A 438 2.24 -6.15 25.52
N ASN A 439 1.04 -6.11 26.08
CA ASN A 439 0.37 -7.26 26.68
C ASN A 439 -0.70 -7.88 25.75
N LEU A 440 -0.48 -9.13 25.36
CA LEU A 440 -1.46 -9.95 24.64
C LEU A 440 -2.59 -10.43 25.56
N SER A 441 -2.28 -10.65 26.83
CA SER A 441 -3.23 -10.89 27.92
C SER A 441 -2.63 -10.32 29.20
N TYR A 442 -3.47 -9.86 30.12
CA TYR A 442 -3.05 -9.17 31.34
C TYR A 442 -3.42 -9.93 32.62
N GLU A 443 -4.66 -10.41 32.75
CA GLU A 443 -5.20 -11.01 33.99
C GLU A 443 -5.71 -12.46 33.80
N ILE A 444 -6.51 -12.75 32.77
CA ILE A 444 -7.09 -14.08 32.54
C ILE A 444 -5.98 -15.05 32.15
N GLY A 445 -5.63 -15.94 33.08
CA GLY A 445 -4.54 -16.90 32.90
C GLY A 445 -3.14 -16.31 33.09
N GLY A 446 -3.04 -15.06 33.54
CA GLY A 446 -1.79 -14.34 33.77
C GLY A 446 -1.31 -13.50 32.59
N THR A 447 -0.36 -12.62 32.87
CA THR A 447 0.18 -11.66 31.89
C THR A 447 1.03 -12.36 30.83
N ILE A 448 0.67 -12.20 29.56
CA ILE A 448 1.45 -12.63 28.39
C ILE A 448 1.93 -11.39 27.67
N THR A 449 3.24 -11.12 27.76
CA THR A 449 3.88 -9.98 27.12
C THR A 449 4.50 -10.39 25.78
N TRP A 450 4.34 -9.55 24.76
CA TRP A 450 5.01 -9.62 23.46
C TRP A 450 6.07 -8.53 23.40
N HIS A 451 7.30 -8.88 23.00
CA HIS A 451 8.44 -7.98 22.99
C HIS A 451 8.99 -7.75 21.57
N THR A 452 9.82 -6.73 21.39
CA THR A 452 10.64 -6.53 20.18
C THR A 452 11.37 -7.82 19.75
N SER A 453 11.98 -8.52 20.72
CA SER A 453 12.66 -9.81 20.46
C SER A 453 11.76 -10.94 19.94
N ASP A 454 10.43 -10.82 20.03
CA ASP A 454 9.49 -11.80 19.49
C ASP A 454 9.07 -11.47 18.03
N VAL A 455 9.29 -10.24 17.54
CA VAL A 455 8.84 -9.80 16.19
C VAL A 455 9.44 -10.70 15.10
N SER A 456 10.74 -10.95 15.15
CA SER A 456 11.45 -11.91 14.27
C SER A 456 10.92 -13.36 14.26
N SER A 457 9.99 -13.73 15.16
CA SER A 457 9.30 -15.04 15.15
C SER A 457 8.02 -15.06 14.30
N LEU A 458 7.60 -13.91 13.76
CA LEU A 458 6.45 -13.80 12.86
C LEU A 458 6.77 -14.39 11.48
N THR A 459 5.79 -15.08 10.91
CA THR A 459 5.92 -15.82 9.64
C THR A 459 4.88 -15.38 8.61
N ASN A 460 4.38 -14.15 8.75
CA ASN A 460 3.47 -13.53 7.79
C ASN A 460 4.17 -13.30 6.45
N MET A 461 3.47 -13.57 5.35
CA MET A 461 3.93 -13.34 3.97
C MET A 461 3.33 -12.07 3.36
N PHE A 462 2.58 -11.33 4.17
CA PHE A 462 1.99 -10.04 3.88
C PHE A 462 2.13 -9.20 5.16
N TRP A 463 2.52 -7.95 5.03
CA TRP A 463 2.80 -7.06 6.15
C TRP A 463 1.59 -6.16 6.44
N PRO A 464 0.78 -6.41 7.48
CA PRO A 464 -0.33 -5.52 7.82
C PRO A 464 0.16 -4.13 8.21
N TRP A 465 -0.73 -3.13 8.19
CA TRP A 465 -0.54 -1.95 9.03
C TRP A 465 -1.03 -2.24 10.44
N HIS A 466 -0.34 -1.68 11.45
CA HIS A 466 -0.53 -2.06 12.84
C HIS A 466 -0.74 -0.82 13.71
N THR A 467 -1.97 -0.63 14.16
CA THR A 467 -2.32 0.44 15.10
C THR A 467 -2.54 -0.15 16.49
N THR A 468 -2.15 0.58 17.53
CA THR A 468 -2.27 0.12 18.91
C THR A 468 -2.69 1.24 19.84
N VAL A 469 -3.33 0.86 20.93
CA VAL A 469 -3.52 1.67 22.13
C VAL A 469 -2.76 0.99 23.27
N ALA A 470 -1.50 1.40 23.46
CA ALA A 470 -0.60 0.89 24.49
C ALA A 470 0.58 1.85 24.71
N CYS A 471 0.84 2.23 25.96
CA CYS A 471 1.86 3.23 26.32
C CYS A 471 3.24 2.93 25.70
N HIS A 472 3.91 3.97 25.20
CA HIS A 472 5.30 3.99 24.74
C HIS A 472 5.64 3.07 23.55
N THR A 473 4.70 2.28 23.03
CA THR A 473 5.00 1.28 21.98
C THR A 473 5.54 1.89 20.67
N GLY A 474 5.32 3.19 20.45
CA GLY A 474 5.88 4.00 19.37
C GLY A 474 6.89 5.06 19.83
N GLU A 475 7.52 4.92 20.99
CA GLU A 475 8.54 5.84 21.52
C GLU A 475 9.85 5.75 20.71
N ILE A 476 9.88 6.36 19.51
CA ILE A 476 11.02 6.32 18.56
C ILE A 476 12.30 6.95 19.17
N GLU A 477 12.16 7.74 20.23
CA GLU A 477 13.27 8.30 21.00
C GLU A 477 14.01 7.25 21.86
N TYR A 478 13.43 6.04 21.97
CA TYR A 478 14.03 4.89 22.64
C TYR A 478 15.01 4.15 21.70
N ASN A 479 15.93 3.38 22.27
CA ASN A 479 16.81 2.49 21.50
C ASN A 479 16.00 1.27 20.97
N ASP A 480 15.45 1.37 19.76
CA ASP A 480 14.56 0.41 19.09
C ASP A 480 13.26 0.13 19.88
N CYS A 481 12.24 0.95 19.63
CA CYS A 481 10.89 0.75 20.11
C CYS A 481 10.14 -0.33 19.30
N LEU A 482 8.99 -0.78 19.81
CA LEU A 482 8.23 -1.88 19.23
C LEU A 482 7.70 -1.56 17.82
N ALA A 483 7.23 -0.33 17.58
CA ALA A 483 6.80 0.13 16.27
C ALA A 483 7.92 0.08 15.22
N GLU A 484 9.15 0.40 15.61
CA GLU A 484 10.31 0.44 14.71
C GLU A 484 10.71 -0.97 14.27
N VAL A 485 10.91 -1.89 15.22
CA VAL A 485 11.25 -3.30 14.92
C VAL A 485 10.17 -3.96 14.05
N TYR A 486 8.90 -3.61 14.23
CA TYR A 486 7.82 -4.04 13.34
C TYR A 486 8.01 -3.60 11.88
N VAL A 487 8.68 -2.47 11.63
CA VAL A 487 8.84 -1.84 10.32
C VAL A 487 10.25 -2.05 9.72
N THR A 488 11.29 -2.30 10.52
CA THR A 488 12.67 -2.53 10.04
C THR A 488 13.02 -4.01 9.75
N ASP A 489 12.42 -4.96 10.47
CA ASP A 489 12.58 -6.41 10.22
C ASP A 489 11.98 -6.81 8.84
N ASP A 490 12.43 -7.95 8.29
CA ASP A 490 11.89 -8.51 7.04
C ASP A 490 10.46 -9.09 7.18
N CYS A 491 10.01 -9.31 8.41
CA CYS A 491 8.66 -9.70 8.78
C CYS A 491 7.86 -8.51 9.37
N GLY A 492 6.85 -8.79 10.20
CA GLY A 492 6.14 -7.75 10.93
C GLY A 492 5.18 -6.93 10.05
N ALA A 493 5.21 -5.61 10.19
CA ALA A 493 4.26 -4.66 9.61
C ALA A 493 4.87 -3.85 8.45
N ILE A 494 4.00 -3.25 7.63
CA ILE A 494 4.38 -2.25 6.62
C ILE A 494 4.43 -0.84 7.19
N ALA A 495 3.57 -0.59 8.17
CA ALA A 495 3.45 0.68 8.86
C ALA A 495 2.86 0.46 10.27
N CYS A 496 3.27 1.30 11.22
CA CYS A 496 2.77 1.34 12.58
C CYS A 496 2.27 2.75 12.94
N ILE A 497 1.15 2.81 13.66
CA ILE A 497 0.67 4.05 14.31
C ILE A 497 0.42 3.72 15.79
N HIS A 498 1.45 3.97 16.60
CA HIS A 498 1.50 3.57 18.02
C HIS A 498 1.52 4.83 18.90
N ASN A 499 1.37 4.67 20.23
CA ASN A 499 1.54 5.80 21.15
C ASN A 499 3.05 6.03 21.38
N ASN A 500 3.57 7.23 21.06
CA ASN A 500 4.93 7.63 21.46
C ASN A 500 5.09 7.68 22.98
N ASN A 501 4.01 7.88 23.73
CA ASN A 501 4.05 8.12 25.17
C ASN A 501 2.90 7.37 25.89
N TYR A 502 2.51 7.81 27.09
CA TYR A 502 1.37 7.25 27.80
C TYR A 502 0.08 7.33 26.98
N GLY A 503 -0.46 6.17 26.59
CA GLY A 503 -1.84 6.10 26.12
C GLY A 503 -2.83 6.39 27.27
N TRP A 504 -3.95 7.02 26.94
CA TRP A 504 -4.98 7.47 27.87
C TRP A 504 -6.35 6.84 27.56
N TYR A 505 -7.16 6.65 28.61
CA TYR A 505 -8.55 6.20 28.50
C TYR A 505 -9.44 6.83 29.59
N SER A 506 -10.77 6.72 29.41
CA SER A 506 -11.74 7.12 30.44
C SER A 506 -12.06 5.94 31.35
N THR A 507 -12.21 6.19 32.66
CA THR A 507 -12.63 5.14 33.61
C THR A 507 -14.10 4.73 33.45
N LEU A 508 -14.83 5.38 32.55
CA LEU A 508 -16.18 5.04 32.10
C LEU A 508 -16.18 4.32 30.74
N ASP A 509 -15.21 4.64 29.87
CA ASP A 509 -15.08 4.10 28.52
C ASP A 509 -13.61 3.91 28.13
N ALA A 510 -13.23 2.65 27.87
CA ALA A 510 -11.87 2.28 27.47
C ALA A 510 -11.48 2.79 26.08
N CYS A 511 -12.46 3.14 25.24
CA CYS A 511 -12.25 3.66 23.89
C CYS A 511 -11.87 5.13 23.86
N LYS A 512 -12.16 5.89 24.92
CA LYS A 512 -11.98 7.35 24.91
C LYS A 512 -10.51 7.76 24.84
N TYR A 513 -10.24 8.95 24.31
CA TYR A 513 -8.90 9.52 24.12
C TYR A 513 -8.07 8.71 23.12
N SER A 514 -7.11 7.87 23.54
CA SER A 514 -6.22 7.17 22.60
C SER A 514 -6.98 6.19 21.68
N GLY A 515 -8.07 5.58 22.16
CA GLY A 515 -8.90 4.68 21.35
C GLY A 515 -9.68 5.40 20.25
N GLU A 516 -10.15 6.62 20.48
CA GLU A 516 -10.87 7.40 19.47
C GLU A 516 -9.95 7.71 18.27
N PHE A 517 -8.67 8.01 18.47
CA PHE A 517 -7.71 8.16 17.36
C PHE A 517 -7.55 6.86 16.55
N CYS A 518 -7.47 5.71 17.24
CA CYS A 518 -7.41 4.39 16.61
C CYS A 518 -8.70 4.03 15.84
N GLU A 519 -9.87 4.41 16.36
CA GLU A 519 -11.15 4.24 15.65
C GLU A 519 -11.22 5.14 14.41
N MET A 520 -10.80 6.40 14.55
CA MET A 520 -10.84 7.36 13.44
C MET A 520 -9.90 6.98 12.29
N GLU A 521 -8.84 6.20 12.52
CA GLU A 521 -8.00 5.59 11.47
C GLU A 521 -8.77 4.54 10.66
N PHE A 522 -9.57 3.69 11.32
CA PHE A 522 -10.44 2.72 10.63
C PHE A 522 -11.51 3.43 9.81
N LYS A 523 -12.13 4.46 10.36
CA LYS A 523 -13.09 5.32 9.65
C LYS A 523 -12.46 5.98 8.43
N ALA A 524 -11.32 6.68 8.59
CA ALA A 524 -10.61 7.35 7.50
C ALA A 524 -10.28 6.39 6.35
N CYS A 525 -9.84 5.17 6.69
CA CYS A 525 -9.53 4.11 5.73
C CYS A 525 -10.76 3.62 4.96
N TRP A 526 -11.81 3.14 5.66
CA TRP A 526 -12.90 2.37 5.05
C TRP A 526 -14.21 3.14 4.82
N SER A 527 -14.54 4.15 5.62
CA SER A 527 -15.69 5.03 5.39
C SER A 527 -15.35 6.09 4.34
N ASP A 528 -14.21 6.74 4.51
CA ASP A 528 -13.89 7.98 3.80
C ASP A 528 -12.96 7.75 2.59
N GLY A 529 -12.30 6.58 2.52
CA GLY A 529 -11.50 6.14 1.38
C GLY A 529 -10.07 6.67 1.34
N TYR A 530 -9.55 7.20 2.45
CA TYR A 530 -8.14 7.61 2.55
C TYR A 530 -7.26 6.38 2.75
N GLU A 531 -6.87 5.74 1.65
CA GLU A 531 -6.03 4.54 1.69
C GLU A 531 -4.55 4.85 1.97
N LYS A 532 -4.06 6.05 1.67
CA LYS A 532 -2.64 6.39 1.86
C LYS A 532 -2.33 6.69 3.33
N PHE A 533 -1.39 5.98 3.95
CA PHE A 533 -1.22 6.02 5.41
C PHE A 533 -1.07 7.42 6.02
N GLY A 534 -0.36 8.34 5.37
CA GLY A 534 -0.21 9.70 5.89
C GLY A 534 -1.45 10.58 5.68
N GLU A 535 -2.25 10.33 4.64
CA GLU A 535 -3.54 11.00 4.44
C GLU A 535 -4.62 10.43 5.38
N LEU A 536 -4.59 9.11 5.62
CA LEU A 536 -5.40 8.39 6.60
C LEU A 536 -5.19 8.96 8.00
N LEU A 537 -3.93 9.08 8.45
CA LEU A 537 -3.60 9.65 9.76
C LEU A 537 -4.00 11.12 9.88
N ASN A 538 -3.77 11.93 8.83
CA ASN A 538 -4.18 13.33 8.81
C ASN A 538 -5.72 13.47 8.90
N GLN A 539 -6.48 12.64 8.18
CA GLN A 539 -7.93 12.63 8.27
C GLN A 539 -8.42 12.17 9.65
N ALA A 540 -7.84 11.10 10.20
CA ALA A 540 -8.18 10.58 11.52
C ALA A 540 -7.99 11.64 12.61
N ARG A 541 -6.87 12.37 12.56
CA ARG A 541 -6.59 13.54 13.40
C ARG A 541 -7.59 14.68 13.20
N SER A 542 -8.00 14.98 11.96
CA SER A 542 -8.88 16.12 11.66
C SER A 542 -10.22 16.09 12.41
N TYR A 543 -10.74 14.89 12.71
CA TYR A 543 -11.97 14.71 13.49
C TYR A 543 -11.85 15.19 14.94
N LEU A 544 -10.64 15.26 15.47
CA LEU A 544 -10.36 15.51 16.89
C LEU A 544 -9.63 16.84 17.13
N VAL A 545 -9.43 17.69 16.11
CA VAL A 545 -8.78 19.02 16.24
C VAL A 545 -9.46 19.90 17.30
N SER A 546 -10.79 20.04 17.25
CA SER A 546 -11.54 20.81 18.26
C SER A 546 -11.37 20.24 19.69
N SER A 547 -11.24 18.92 19.81
CA SER A 547 -11.01 18.24 21.09
C SER A 547 -9.58 18.46 21.59
N ALA A 548 -8.58 18.36 20.72
CA ALA A 548 -7.17 18.56 21.04
C ALA A 548 -6.83 20.02 21.39
N GLN A 549 -7.46 20.99 20.73
CA GLN A 549 -7.33 22.40 21.14
C GLN A 549 -7.93 22.63 22.53
N SER A 550 -9.15 22.13 22.78
CA SER A 550 -9.90 22.41 24.02
C SER A 550 -9.58 21.52 25.22
N ASN A 551 -8.86 20.41 25.05
CA ASN A 551 -8.56 19.44 26.11
C ASN A 551 -7.15 18.85 25.95
N SER A 552 -6.32 18.98 27.00
CA SER A 552 -4.92 18.57 26.97
C SER A 552 -4.68 17.05 26.88
N THR A 553 -5.66 16.21 27.24
CA THR A 553 -5.56 14.75 27.06
C THR A 553 -5.78 14.38 25.59
N TYR A 554 -6.74 15.00 24.91
CA TYR A 554 -6.84 14.85 23.45
C TYR A 554 -5.61 15.45 22.75
N ARG A 555 -5.03 16.55 23.25
CA ARG A 555 -3.79 17.13 22.71
C ARG A 555 -2.60 16.18 22.82
N TRP A 556 -2.41 15.57 23.99
CA TRP A 556 -1.42 14.52 24.22
C TRP A 556 -1.57 13.38 23.21
N CYS A 557 -2.77 12.82 23.10
CA CYS A 557 -3.08 11.77 22.14
C CYS A 557 -2.97 12.21 20.68
N PHE A 558 -3.15 13.50 20.36
CA PHE A 558 -2.96 14.03 19.02
C PHE A 558 -1.47 14.07 18.65
N TYR A 559 -0.63 14.57 19.55
CA TYR A 559 0.81 14.74 19.32
C TYR A 559 1.54 13.40 19.23
N GLU A 560 1.25 12.44 20.12
CA GLU A 560 2.00 11.16 20.23
C GLU A 560 1.79 10.16 19.07
N ARG A 561 0.85 10.42 18.14
CA ARG A 561 0.46 9.49 17.06
C ARG A 561 1.31 9.69 15.81
N ASN A 562 2.53 9.18 15.80
CA ASN A 562 3.41 9.25 14.65
C ASN A 562 3.20 8.08 13.68
N LEU A 563 3.36 8.33 12.37
CA LEU A 563 3.36 7.28 11.35
C LEU A 563 4.79 6.74 11.19
N VAL A 564 5.01 5.53 11.71
CA VAL A 564 6.21 4.75 11.44
C VAL A 564 5.95 3.93 10.18
N GLY A 565 6.42 4.42 9.03
CA GLY A 565 6.11 3.88 7.71
C GLY A 565 6.17 4.97 6.64
N ASP A 566 5.96 4.58 5.39
CA ASP A 566 5.94 5.51 4.26
C ASP A 566 4.52 6.10 4.06
N PRO A 567 4.36 7.44 4.08
CA PRO A 567 3.06 8.10 4.07
C PRO A 567 2.26 7.93 2.77
N GLU A 568 2.89 7.51 1.68
CA GLU A 568 2.27 7.48 0.36
C GLU A 568 1.73 6.10 -0.03
N ILE A 569 2.03 5.05 0.74
CA ILE A 569 1.58 3.68 0.46
C ILE A 569 0.05 3.56 0.56
N PRO A 570 -0.66 3.05 -0.48
CA PRO A 570 -2.09 2.70 -0.39
C PRO A 570 -2.31 1.38 0.37
N SER A 571 -3.14 1.43 1.41
CA SER A 571 -3.39 0.33 2.34
C SER A 571 -4.33 -0.77 1.79
N LEU A 572 -5.30 -0.42 0.92
CA LEU A 572 -6.33 -1.35 0.42
C LEU A 572 -6.19 -1.69 -1.07
N SER A 573 -5.51 -0.84 -1.85
CA SER A 573 -5.30 -1.05 -3.29
C SER A 573 -3.91 -1.62 -3.65
N PRO A 574 -3.80 -2.57 -4.58
CA PRO A 574 -2.54 -2.86 -5.26
C PRO A 574 -2.19 -1.74 -6.25
N ARG A 575 -0.89 -1.57 -6.51
CA ARG A 575 -0.39 -0.81 -7.66
C ARG A 575 0.07 -1.75 -8.75
N PHE A 576 -0.39 -1.50 -9.97
CA PHE A 576 0.09 -2.18 -11.17
C PHE A 576 0.78 -1.21 -12.09
N TRP A 577 1.67 -1.76 -12.90
CA TRP A 577 2.40 -1.03 -13.92
C TRP A 577 1.89 -1.44 -15.28
N ASP A 578 1.37 -0.49 -16.05
CA ASP A 578 1.07 -0.72 -17.47
C ASP A 578 2.36 -0.61 -18.29
N CYS A 579 3.33 -1.46 -17.96
CA CYS A 579 4.55 -1.64 -18.73
C CYS A 579 5.04 -3.09 -18.69
N PHE A 580 5.08 -3.67 -19.87
CA PHE A 580 5.55 -5.02 -20.15
C PHE A 580 6.78 -4.96 -21.04
N VAL A 581 7.56 -6.03 -21.08
CA VAL A 581 8.43 -6.33 -22.22
C VAL A 581 7.72 -7.37 -23.07
N THR A 582 7.91 -7.35 -24.38
CA THR A 582 7.44 -8.42 -25.27
C THR A 582 8.45 -8.66 -26.38
N ILE A 583 8.89 -9.90 -26.55
CA ILE A 583 9.64 -10.33 -27.74
C ILE A 583 8.64 -10.44 -28.89
N LEU A 584 8.82 -9.60 -29.90
CA LEU A 584 7.96 -9.58 -31.09
C LEU A 584 8.46 -10.56 -32.16
N ASN A 585 9.77 -10.82 -32.21
CA ASN A 585 10.43 -11.76 -33.12
C ASN A 585 11.73 -12.28 -32.49
N PRO A 586 12.12 -13.56 -32.66
CA PRO A 586 11.32 -14.67 -33.18
C PRO A 586 10.20 -15.10 -32.21
N GLN A 587 9.26 -15.91 -32.66
CA GLN A 587 8.17 -16.43 -31.83
C GLN A 587 8.58 -17.66 -31.01
N HIS A 588 7.89 -17.92 -29.90
CA HIS A 588 8.10 -19.12 -29.10
C HIS A 588 7.83 -20.40 -29.92
N GLY A 589 8.82 -21.28 -29.98
CA GLY A 589 8.79 -22.53 -30.74
C GLY A 589 9.22 -22.40 -32.21
N GLU A 590 9.64 -21.21 -32.66
CA GLU A 590 10.13 -21.01 -34.02
C GLU A 590 11.46 -21.72 -34.27
N THR A 591 11.66 -22.24 -35.49
CA THR A 591 12.94 -22.77 -35.96
C THR A 591 13.68 -21.67 -36.70
N VAL A 592 14.91 -21.38 -36.30
CA VAL A 592 15.70 -20.24 -36.78
C VAL A 592 17.09 -20.66 -37.27
N PHE A 593 17.60 -19.95 -38.28
CA PHE A 593 18.91 -20.19 -38.86
C PHE A 593 19.52 -18.90 -39.43
N GLY A 594 20.85 -18.79 -39.45
CA GLY A 594 21.57 -17.65 -40.01
C GLY A 594 21.51 -16.41 -39.12
N ILE A 595 21.18 -15.26 -39.71
CA ILE A 595 21.05 -13.98 -38.98
C ILE A 595 19.57 -13.73 -38.65
N VAL A 596 19.29 -13.58 -37.36
CA VAL A 596 17.94 -13.35 -36.81
C VAL A 596 17.92 -11.96 -36.16
N ASP A 597 17.03 -11.08 -36.63
CA ASP A 597 16.75 -9.81 -35.95
C ASP A 597 15.78 -10.09 -34.79
N ILE A 598 16.29 -10.16 -33.56
CA ILE A 598 15.49 -10.27 -32.33
C ILE A 598 14.94 -8.88 -32.02
N THR A 599 13.61 -8.72 -32.05
CA THR A 599 12.93 -7.43 -31.83
C THR A 599 12.08 -7.46 -30.57
N ALA A 600 12.16 -6.41 -29.77
CA ALA A 600 11.42 -6.30 -28.51
C ALA A 600 10.71 -4.94 -28.39
N ASP A 601 9.57 -4.94 -27.70
CA ASP A 601 8.83 -3.73 -27.31
C ASP A 601 8.84 -3.56 -25.78
N GLY A 602 8.79 -2.32 -25.31
CA GLY A 602 8.95 -1.96 -23.89
C GLY A 602 8.83 -0.45 -23.63
N CYS A 603 8.70 -0.05 -22.37
CA CYS A 603 8.54 1.36 -21.94
C CYS A 603 9.85 2.01 -21.45
N THR A 604 10.98 1.39 -21.73
CA THR A 604 12.33 1.77 -21.29
C THR A 604 13.04 2.67 -22.31
N ASP A 605 14.13 3.30 -21.88
CA ASP A 605 15.18 3.84 -22.77
C ASP A 605 16.36 2.85 -22.95
N THR A 606 16.35 1.69 -22.29
CA THR A 606 17.42 0.67 -22.33
C THR A 606 16.88 -0.77 -22.20
N MET A 607 17.27 -1.63 -23.13
CA MET A 607 16.85 -3.04 -23.25
C MET A 607 18.08 -3.95 -23.38
N GLU A 608 18.15 -5.00 -22.56
CA GLU A 608 19.22 -6.00 -22.56
C GLU A 608 18.73 -7.31 -23.19
N PHE A 609 19.57 -7.92 -24.03
CA PHE A 609 19.29 -9.12 -24.80
C PHE A 609 20.26 -10.24 -24.41
N TYR A 610 19.70 -11.39 -24.02
CA TYR A 610 20.43 -12.55 -23.53
C TYR A 610 20.11 -13.80 -24.35
N ILE A 611 21.13 -14.62 -24.62
CA ILE A 611 20.99 -15.97 -25.20
C ILE A 611 21.51 -16.98 -24.17
N ASP A 612 20.67 -17.95 -23.81
CA ASP A 612 20.93 -18.99 -22.80
C ASP A 612 21.46 -18.47 -21.44
N GLY A 613 21.08 -17.24 -21.09
CA GLY A 613 21.50 -16.56 -19.86
C GLY A 613 22.82 -15.79 -19.96
N VAL A 614 23.44 -15.70 -21.13
CA VAL A 614 24.59 -14.83 -21.42
C VAL A 614 24.08 -13.51 -21.99
N LEU A 615 24.54 -12.37 -21.45
CA LEU A 615 24.24 -11.04 -22.00
C LEU A 615 25.01 -10.84 -23.30
N GLU A 616 24.31 -10.67 -24.42
CA GLU A 616 24.90 -10.48 -25.74
C GLU A 616 24.90 -9.00 -26.18
N TYR A 617 23.85 -8.25 -25.83
CA TYR A 617 23.69 -6.86 -26.29
C TYR A 617 22.83 -6.01 -25.34
N THR A 618 23.18 -4.73 -25.23
CA THR A 618 22.37 -3.70 -24.57
C THR A 618 22.05 -2.62 -25.59
N ASP A 619 20.77 -2.47 -25.91
CA ASP A 619 20.24 -1.44 -26.79
C ASP A 619 19.73 -0.24 -25.98
N THR A 620 19.96 0.97 -26.46
CA THR A 620 19.59 2.22 -25.78
C THR A 620 18.79 3.17 -26.67
N THR A 621 18.19 2.69 -27.76
CA THR A 621 17.38 3.53 -28.66
C THR A 621 16.26 2.73 -29.33
N PRO A 622 14.98 3.01 -29.04
CA PRO A 622 13.86 2.39 -29.73
C PRO A 622 13.87 2.64 -31.26
N PRO A 623 13.43 1.68 -32.10
CA PRO A 623 12.96 0.34 -31.74
C PRO A 623 14.12 -0.60 -31.36
N PHE A 624 13.94 -1.39 -30.30
CA PHE A 624 14.99 -2.26 -29.77
C PHE A 624 15.21 -3.50 -30.65
N VAL A 625 16.43 -3.67 -31.17
CA VAL A 625 16.77 -4.77 -32.09
C VAL A 625 18.18 -5.30 -31.82
N TYR A 626 18.29 -6.60 -31.50
CA TYR A 626 19.56 -7.33 -31.48
C TYR A 626 19.69 -8.24 -32.71
N ARG A 627 20.83 -8.20 -33.39
CA ARG A 627 21.16 -9.10 -34.51
C ARG A 627 21.92 -10.32 -34.03
N TRP A 628 21.23 -11.44 -33.92
CA TRP A 628 21.81 -12.70 -33.47
C TRP A 628 22.28 -13.57 -34.65
N ASP A 629 23.51 -14.08 -34.58
CA ASP A 629 24.09 -15.01 -35.57
C ASP A 629 24.05 -16.45 -35.02
N THR A 630 23.03 -17.21 -35.43
CA THR A 630 22.81 -18.58 -34.95
C THR A 630 23.87 -19.56 -35.43
N THR A 631 24.65 -19.22 -36.47
CA THR A 631 25.68 -20.12 -37.04
C THR A 631 26.85 -20.36 -36.10
N THR A 632 26.94 -19.57 -35.03
CA THR A 632 27.93 -19.69 -33.95
C THR A 632 27.45 -20.55 -32.77
N TYR A 633 26.18 -20.95 -32.77
CA TYR A 633 25.53 -21.76 -31.73
C TYR A 633 25.33 -23.20 -32.21
N SER A 634 25.18 -24.14 -31.26
CA SER A 634 24.88 -25.54 -31.56
C SER A 634 23.45 -25.74 -32.06
N ASP A 635 23.18 -26.79 -32.82
CA ASP A 635 21.80 -27.14 -33.17
C ASP A 635 21.04 -27.63 -31.93
N GLY A 636 19.78 -27.21 -31.79
CA GLY A 636 18.92 -27.57 -30.66
C GLY A 636 18.14 -26.39 -30.07
N SER A 637 17.69 -26.56 -28.83
CA SER A 637 16.83 -25.59 -28.13
C SER A 637 17.66 -24.48 -27.48
N HIS A 638 17.41 -23.23 -27.87
CA HIS A 638 18.01 -22.03 -27.29
C HIS A 638 16.96 -21.13 -26.65
N THR A 639 17.32 -20.44 -25.57
CA THR A 639 16.44 -19.49 -24.87
C THR A 639 16.88 -18.07 -25.14
N ILE A 640 16.00 -17.27 -25.75
CA ILE A 640 16.13 -15.82 -25.84
C ILE A 640 15.42 -15.23 -24.63
N PHE A 641 16.11 -14.37 -23.89
CA PHE A 641 15.58 -13.62 -22.76
C PHE A 641 15.90 -12.15 -22.97
N VAL A 642 14.90 -11.29 -22.81
CA VAL A 642 15.08 -9.83 -22.89
C VAL A 642 14.69 -9.21 -21.57
N GLU A 643 15.44 -8.21 -21.12
CA GLU A 643 15.20 -7.53 -19.86
C GLU A 643 15.32 -6.01 -20.02
N GLN A 644 14.38 -5.27 -19.44
CA GLN A 644 14.48 -3.83 -19.25
C GLN A 644 14.38 -3.48 -17.77
N TYR A 645 14.90 -2.32 -17.39
CA TYR A 645 14.76 -1.78 -16.04
C TYR A 645 13.76 -0.63 -16.05
N VAL A 646 12.58 -0.85 -15.47
CA VAL A 646 11.54 0.18 -15.29
C VAL A 646 11.61 0.66 -13.86
N CYS A 647 12.00 1.92 -13.64
CA CYS A 647 12.15 2.54 -12.32
C CYS A 647 12.93 1.65 -11.33
N GLY A 648 14.14 1.24 -11.75
CA GLY A 648 15.07 0.43 -10.96
C GLY A 648 14.75 -1.07 -10.89
N LEU A 649 13.70 -1.55 -11.56
CA LEU A 649 13.21 -2.94 -11.44
C LEU A 649 13.23 -3.69 -12.77
N PRO A 650 13.71 -4.94 -12.81
CA PRO A 650 13.66 -5.75 -14.01
C PRO A 650 12.22 -6.05 -14.45
N ARG A 651 11.99 -6.01 -15.76
CA ARG A 651 10.87 -6.63 -16.46
C ARG A 651 11.46 -7.41 -17.61
N ASN A 652 11.02 -8.65 -17.80
CA ASN A 652 11.56 -9.52 -18.83
C ASN A 652 10.47 -10.29 -19.56
N ASP A 653 10.84 -10.76 -20.75
CA ASP A 653 10.11 -11.75 -21.53
C ASP A 653 11.10 -12.82 -22.02
N ARG A 654 10.59 -14.02 -22.34
CA ARG A 654 11.42 -15.12 -22.84
C ARG A 654 10.70 -15.94 -23.89
N VAL A 655 11.44 -16.29 -24.94
CA VAL A 655 11.02 -17.29 -25.92
C VAL A 655 12.08 -18.39 -26.01
N THR A 656 11.62 -19.59 -26.36
CA THR A 656 12.51 -20.71 -26.67
C THR A 656 12.37 -20.98 -28.15
N VAL A 657 13.49 -21.10 -28.85
CA VAL A 657 13.55 -21.37 -30.30
C VAL A 657 14.41 -22.59 -30.56
N THR A 658 14.24 -23.20 -31.73
CA THR A 658 15.13 -24.26 -32.22
C THR A 658 16.12 -23.66 -33.20
N VAL A 659 17.40 -23.66 -32.88
CA VAL A 659 18.45 -23.39 -33.86
C VAL A 659 18.67 -24.67 -34.67
N ASP A 660 18.60 -24.56 -36.00
CA ASP A 660 18.98 -25.63 -36.91
C ASP A 660 19.93 -25.07 -37.98
N ASN A 661 21.23 -25.27 -37.79
CA ASN A 661 22.25 -24.97 -38.77
C ASN A 661 22.68 -26.23 -39.55
N THR A 662 21.96 -27.36 -39.43
CA THR A 662 22.34 -28.57 -40.15
C THR A 662 22.20 -28.35 -41.66
N VAL A 663 23.20 -28.79 -42.43
CA VAL A 663 23.20 -28.55 -43.88
C VAL A 663 22.17 -29.48 -44.53
N PRO A 664 21.18 -28.94 -45.28
CA PRO A 664 20.22 -29.73 -46.02
C PRO A 664 20.92 -30.68 -47.01
N HIS A 665 20.52 -31.95 -47.02
CA HIS A 665 21.25 -33.00 -47.73
C HIS A 665 20.34 -34.14 -48.22
N VAL A 666 20.84 -34.92 -49.19
CA VAL A 666 20.23 -36.19 -49.62
C VAL A 666 21.32 -37.26 -49.76
N THR A 667 21.10 -38.45 -49.22
CA THR A 667 22.06 -39.57 -49.32
C THR A 667 21.35 -40.88 -49.66
N ILE A 668 21.93 -41.72 -50.51
CA ILE A 668 21.37 -43.03 -50.87
C ILE A 668 21.72 -44.05 -49.78
N THR A 669 20.70 -44.56 -49.09
CA THR A 669 20.87 -45.56 -48.01
C THR A 669 20.84 -47.00 -48.51
N ASN A 670 20.14 -47.25 -49.62
CA ASN A 670 20.17 -48.51 -50.35
C ASN A 670 19.88 -48.24 -51.83
N PRO A 671 20.54 -48.91 -52.79
CA PRO A 671 21.62 -49.90 -52.61
C PRO A 671 22.96 -49.27 -52.20
N GLN A 672 23.85 -50.08 -51.63
CA GLN A 672 25.23 -49.68 -51.32
C GLN A 672 26.13 -49.67 -52.56
N GLU A 673 27.23 -48.92 -52.49
CA GLU A 673 28.27 -48.88 -53.52
C GLU A 673 28.77 -50.28 -53.92
N GLY A 674 28.81 -50.54 -55.22
CA GLY A 674 29.19 -51.83 -55.82
C GLY A 674 28.15 -52.95 -55.69
N GLN A 675 27.01 -52.75 -55.03
CA GLN A 675 26.07 -53.84 -54.71
C GLN A 675 25.58 -54.58 -55.97
N PRO A 676 25.60 -55.93 -55.98
CA PRO A 676 25.03 -56.71 -57.07
C PRO A 676 23.49 -56.71 -56.99
N VAL A 677 22.83 -56.16 -58.01
CA VAL A 677 21.37 -55.96 -58.03
C VAL A 677 20.71 -56.77 -59.16
N SER A 678 19.49 -57.23 -58.93
CA SER A 678 18.70 -57.95 -59.94
C SER A 678 17.20 -57.91 -59.63
N ARG A 679 16.35 -58.10 -60.65
CA ARG A 679 14.87 -58.02 -60.55
C ARG A 679 14.43 -56.60 -60.17
N THR A 680 13.60 -56.43 -59.14
CA THR A 680 13.23 -55.10 -58.65
C THR A 680 13.99 -54.84 -57.37
N ILE A 681 14.69 -53.72 -57.31
CA ILE A 681 15.26 -53.19 -56.08
C ILE A 681 14.50 -51.93 -55.66
N LEU A 682 14.58 -51.62 -54.37
CA LEU A 682 14.09 -50.38 -53.79
C LEU A 682 15.30 -49.47 -53.58
N ILE A 683 15.32 -48.30 -54.22
CA ILE A 683 16.28 -47.25 -53.90
C ILE A 683 15.64 -46.41 -52.80
N THR A 684 16.34 -46.21 -51.69
CA THR A 684 15.89 -45.43 -50.53
C THR A 684 16.90 -44.33 -50.24
N THR A 685 16.43 -43.17 -49.78
CA THR A 685 17.30 -42.07 -49.35
C THR A 685 17.09 -41.72 -47.89
N ASP A 686 18.14 -41.18 -47.28
CA ASP A 686 18.06 -40.34 -46.08
C ASP A 686 18.10 -38.87 -46.51
N THR A 687 17.39 -38.00 -45.81
CA THR A 687 17.19 -36.59 -46.20
C THR A 687 16.93 -35.71 -45.00
N HIS A 688 17.56 -34.54 -44.97
CA HIS A 688 17.22 -33.42 -44.08
C HIS A 688 16.91 -32.18 -44.94
N ASP A 689 15.82 -31.48 -44.63
CA ASP A 689 15.32 -30.30 -45.33
C ASP A 689 15.22 -30.41 -46.87
N ILE A 690 14.75 -31.58 -47.32
CA ILE A 690 14.39 -31.87 -48.71
C ILE A 690 12.90 -32.19 -48.80
N ASP A 691 12.17 -31.53 -49.69
CA ASP A 691 10.75 -31.82 -49.96
C ASP A 691 10.52 -32.68 -51.22
N THR A 692 11.54 -32.78 -52.08
CA THR A 692 11.46 -33.45 -53.37
C THR A 692 12.79 -34.15 -53.69
N VAL A 693 12.74 -35.44 -54.04
CA VAL A 693 13.90 -36.21 -54.51
C VAL A 693 13.68 -36.71 -55.94
N GLU A 694 14.60 -36.37 -56.84
CA GLU A 694 14.65 -36.91 -58.20
C GLU A 694 15.65 -38.07 -58.31
N PHE A 695 15.19 -39.22 -58.81
CA PHE A 695 15.96 -40.45 -58.99
C PHE A 695 16.37 -40.65 -60.45
N TYR A 696 17.68 -40.75 -60.69
CA TYR A 696 18.30 -40.94 -62.00
C TYR A 696 18.98 -42.30 -62.10
N ILE A 697 18.92 -42.93 -63.28
CA ILE A 697 19.72 -44.12 -63.63
C ILE A 697 20.44 -43.83 -64.94
N ASP A 698 21.78 -43.92 -64.93
CA ASP A 698 22.68 -43.54 -66.03
C ASP A 698 22.31 -42.15 -66.62
N ASP A 699 22.36 -41.12 -65.78
CA ASP A 699 22.03 -39.71 -66.09
C ASP A 699 20.59 -39.45 -66.59
N LYS A 700 19.69 -40.42 -66.49
CA LYS A 700 18.30 -40.30 -66.96
C LYS A 700 17.32 -40.36 -65.80
N LEU A 701 16.61 -39.27 -65.56
CA LEU A 701 15.50 -39.18 -64.62
C LEU A 701 14.51 -40.34 -64.85
N LYS A 702 14.19 -41.04 -63.77
CA LYS A 702 13.25 -42.17 -63.74
C LYS A 702 12.02 -41.90 -62.90
N HIS A 703 12.19 -41.14 -61.82
CA HIS A 703 11.16 -40.83 -60.86
C HIS A 703 11.46 -39.51 -60.17
N THR A 704 10.42 -38.77 -59.83
CA THR A 704 10.46 -37.65 -58.89
C THR A 704 9.49 -38.03 -57.79
N ASP A 705 9.97 -38.05 -56.56
CA ASP A 705 9.17 -38.33 -55.38
C ASP A 705 9.07 -37.05 -54.55
N THR A 706 7.86 -36.75 -54.08
CA THR A 706 7.51 -35.55 -53.31
C THR A 706 6.79 -35.92 -52.01
N THR A 707 6.95 -37.17 -51.52
CA THR A 707 6.31 -37.65 -50.30
C THR A 707 7.27 -38.55 -49.51
N PRO A 708 7.78 -38.12 -48.34
CA PRO A 708 8.61 -38.95 -47.48
C PRO A 708 7.90 -40.25 -47.03
N PRO A 709 8.62 -41.38 -46.87
CA PRO A 709 10.04 -41.57 -47.20
C PRO A 709 10.24 -41.61 -48.73
N PHE A 710 11.24 -40.89 -49.23
CA PHE A 710 11.50 -40.80 -50.66
C PHE A 710 12.12 -42.11 -51.18
N GLU A 711 11.43 -42.78 -52.11
CA GLU A 711 11.83 -44.11 -52.58
C GLU A 711 11.56 -44.35 -54.08
N TYR A 712 12.46 -45.08 -54.75
CA TYR A 712 12.24 -45.51 -56.13
C TYR A 712 12.39 -47.03 -56.36
N LYS A 713 11.31 -47.67 -56.80
CA LYS A 713 11.28 -49.11 -57.16
C LYS A 713 11.81 -49.34 -58.58
N TRP A 714 13.13 -49.47 -58.71
CA TRP A 714 13.77 -49.73 -60.00
C TRP A 714 13.75 -51.22 -60.39
N ASN A 715 13.13 -51.53 -61.53
CA ASN A 715 13.14 -52.87 -62.15
C ASN A 715 14.31 -53.00 -63.13
N THR A 716 15.35 -53.73 -62.74
CA THR A 716 16.59 -53.91 -63.50
C THR A 716 16.43 -54.84 -64.71
N ARG A 717 15.31 -55.57 -64.87
CA ARG A 717 15.17 -56.64 -65.89
C ARG A 717 15.37 -56.17 -67.34
N SER A 718 15.07 -54.91 -67.62
CA SER A 718 15.25 -54.27 -68.94
C SER A 718 16.59 -53.53 -69.08
N SER A 719 17.33 -53.38 -67.98
CA SER A 719 18.69 -52.84 -67.98
C SER A 719 19.70 -53.90 -68.43
N LYS A 720 20.84 -53.44 -68.95
CA LYS A 720 21.92 -54.35 -69.39
C LYS A 720 22.57 -55.00 -68.16
N ASP A 721 23.15 -56.19 -68.32
CA ASP A 721 24.04 -56.70 -67.28
C ASP A 721 25.34 -55.87 -67.32
N GLY A 722 25.77 -55.34 -66.18
CA GLY A 722 26.91 -54.43 -66.09
C GLY A 722 26.80 -53.40 -64.98
N THR A 723 27.73 -52.46 -65.00
CA THR A 723 27.82 -51.32 -64.07
C THR A 723 26.81 -50.24 -64.45
N HIS A 724 26.07 -49.72 -63.47
CA HIS A 724 25.06 -48.68 -63.63
C HIS A 724 25.19 -47.64 -62.51
N ALA A 725 25.06 -46.36 -62.85
CA ALA A 725 25.07 -45.27 -61.87
C ALA A 725 23.63 -44.94 -61.43
N ILE A 726 23.42 -44.83 -60.12
CA ILE A 726 22.21 -44.31 -59.49
C ILE A 726 22.59 -42.95 -58.92
N THR A 727 21.85 -41.91 -59.26
CA THR A 727 22.05 -40.56 -58.70
C THR A 727 20.73 -40.05 -58.18
N VAL A 728 20.73 -39.46 -56.99
CA VAL A 728 19.57 -38.77 -56.41
C VAL A 728 19.87 -37.29 -56.31
N LYS A 729 18.88 -36.44 -56.56
CA LYS A 729 18.98 -34.98 -56.41
C LYS A 729 17.88 -34.50 -55.48
N GLY A 730 18.26 -33.82 -54.41
CA GLY A 730 17.37 -33.24 -53.42
C GLY A 730 17.06 -31.79 -53.78
N TYR A 731 15.79 -31.44 -53.61
CA TYR A 731 15.29 -30.09 -53.79
C TYR A 731 14.45 -29.67 -52.58
N ALA A 732 14.47 -28.36 -52.28
CA ALA A 732 13.60 -27.73 -51.32
C ALA A 732 12.94 -26.50 -51.97
N SER A 733 11.62 -26.41 -51.91
CA SER A 733 10.81 -25.40 -52.62
C SER A 733 11.15 -25.26 -54.11
N GLY A 734 11.55 -26.35 -54.75
CA GLY A 734 11.97 -26.40 -56.16
C GLY A 734 13.39 -25.87 -56.45
N ILE A 735 14.15 -25.45 -55.45
CA ILE A 735 15.57 -25.10 -55.57
C ILE A 735 16.41 -26.38 -55.39
N PHE A 736 17.42 -26.58 -56.25
CA PHE A 736 18.36 -27.69 -56.09
C PHE A 736 19.27 -27.45 -54.88
N ILE A 737 19.33 -28.44 -53.99
CA ILE A 737 20.06 -28.38 -52.72
C ILE A 737 21.33 -29.23 -52.79
N ASP A 738 21.16 -30.54 -52.99
CA ASP A 738 22.24 -31.52 -52.86
C ASP A 738 22.03 -32.74 -53.78
N ASN A 739 23.06 -33.57 -53.96
CA ASN A 739 22.99 -34.82 -54.70
C ASN A 739 23.98 -35.87 -54.20
N ASP A 740 23.56 -37.13 -54.24
CA ASP A 740 24.41 -38.29 -53.95
C ASP A 740 24.33 -39.31 -55.10
N SER A 741 25.37 -40.13 -55.25
CA SER A 741 25.43 -41.13 -56.30
C SER A 741 26.20 -42.40 -55.89
N VAL A 742 25.57 -43.54 -56.13
CA VAL A 742 26.16 -44.87 -55.95
C VAL A 742 26.16 -45.65 -57.26
N THR A 743 27.16 -46.49 -57.44
CA THR A 743 27.30 -47.39 -58.59
C THR A 743 26.90 -48.80 -58.19
N VAL A 744 26.09 -49.49 -59.01
CA VAL A 744 25.68 -50.89 -58.77
C VAL A 744 25.98 -51.79 -59.95
N THR A 745 26.07 -53.10 -59.71
CA THR A 745 26.25 -54.10 -60.78
C THR A 745 24.97 -54.88 -61.03
N VAL A 746 24.27 -54.58 -62.14
CA VAL A 746 23.09 -55.34 -62.58
C VAL A 746 23.51 -56.73 -63.08
N LYS A 747 22.87 -57.78 -62.54
CA LYS A 747 23.10 -59.20 -62.90
C LYS A 747 21.78 -59.94 -63.08
N ASN A 748 21.12 -59.76 -64.22
CA ASN A 748 19.82 -60.36 -64.51
C ASN A 748 19.88 -61.84 -64.94
N LYS A 749 21.05 -62.35 -65.34
CA LYS A 749 21.24 -63.74 -65.79
C LYS A 749 21.74 -64.65 -64.67
N GLN A 750 20.91 -65.58 -64.21
CA GLN A 750 21.33 -66.75 -63.41
C GLN A 750 21.27 -68.04 -64.23
N LYS A 751 22.30 -68.89 -64.11
CA LYS A 751 22.28 -70.27 -64.61
C LYS A 751 21.41 -71.15 -63.70
N SER A 752 20.49 -71.91 -64.30
CA SER A 752 19.73 -72.97 -63.63
C SER A 752 20.46 -74.32 -63.68
N ILE A 753 20.65 -74.98 -62.55
CA ILE A 753 20.93 -76.43 -62.46
C ILE A 753 20.13 -76.98 -61.25
N ALA A 754 19.61 -78.20 -61.37
CA ALA A 754 18.78 -78.85 -60.36
C ALA A 754 19.14 -80.34 -60.16
N LEU A 755 18.62 -80.90 -59.05
CA LEU A 755 18.49 -82.32 -58.64
C LEU A 755 19.65 -83.09 -57.94
N LEU A 756 19.30 -83.55 -56.72
CA LEU A 756 19.48 -84.89 -56.08
C LEU A 756 20.91 -85.51 -55.92
N SER A 757 21.23 -86.35 -54.92
CA SER A 757 20.44 -87.06 -53.87
C SER A 757 21.31 -87.71 -52.76
N PHE A 758 20.70 -88.00 -51.58
CA PHE A 758 21.03 -89.08 -50.59
C PHE A 758 22.32 -88.96 -49.71
N LEU A 759 22.41 -89.43 -48.44
CA LEU A 759 21.46 -89.87 -47.38
C LEU A 759 22.21 -90.14 -46.02
N VAL A 760 21.51 -90.25 -44.86
CA VAL A 760 21.91 -90.96 -43.58
C VAL A 760 22.91 -90.24 -42.61
N PHE A 761 22.79 -90.16 -41.25
CA PHE A 761 21.82 -90.64 -40.22
C PHE A 761 21.77 -89.74 -38.93
N LEU A 762 20.65 -89.83 -38.17
CA LEU A 762 20.43 -89.78 -36.69
C LEU A 762 20.91 -88.61 -35.78
N LEU A 763 19.93 -87.83 -35.27
CA LEU A 763 19.44 -87.64 -33.85
C LEU A 763 20.38 -87.85 -32.63
N PRO A 764 20.07 -87.34 -31.39
CA PRO A 764 18.80 -86.76 -30.85
C PRO A 764 18.93 -85.39 -30.06
N VAL A 765 17.93 -84.48 -30.05
CA VAL A 765 16.80 -84.21 -29.07
C VAL A 765 17.08 -83.32 -27.83
N GLY A 766 16.21 -82.31 -27.60
CA GLY A 766 15.96 -81.58 -26.32
C GLY A 766 15.72 -80.05 -26.50
N ILE A 767 14.56 -79.37 -26.34
CA ILE A 767 13.38 -79.41 -25.43
C ILE A 767 13.70 -78.76 -24.05
N TYR A 768 12.97 -77.79 -23.43
CA TYR A 768 11.56 -77.29 -23.46
C TYR A 768 11.57 -75.71 -23.39
N ARG A 769 10.88 -74.87 -24.20
CA ARG A 769 9.44 -74.47 -24.33
C ARG A 769 8.87 -73.53 -23.20
N ARG A 770 8.13 -72.48 -23.63
CA ARG A 770 7.04 -71.73 -22.91
C ARG A 770 7.46 -70.80 -21.74
N ARG A 771 6.67 -69.77 -21.40
CA ARG A 771 5.27 -69.45 -21.82
C ARG A 771 5.18 -68.28 -22.80
#